data_AF-A0AA41RR37-F1
#
_entry.id   AF-A0AA41RR37-F1
#
_cell.length_a   1.000
_cell.length_b   1.000
_cell.length_c   1.000
_cell.angle_alpha   90.00
_cell.angle_beta   90.00
_cell.angle_gamma   90.00
#
_symmetry.space_group_name_H-M   'P 1'
#
loop_
_entity.id
_entity.type
_entity.pdbx_description
1 polymer ?
#
loop_
_entity_poly.entity_id
_entity_poly.type
_entity_poly.pdbx_seq_one_letter_code
_entity_poly.pdbx_strand_id
1 'polypeptide(L)'
;MASVGDIAVSNGGGGAMAETTTDEPVIFLHGDLDLKIVEARRLPNMDIMAERFRRCFSPCNACRKPLTSEELAHPHRKKIITSDPYVSVVLAGATVARTRIIPNSQTPKWEEHFLISLAHPVSRVEFQVKDNDRFGAQLIGIVNFSAQEIKSGKLFKDWYPIIGSYGKPPKEGSALYMEMKFTPFEQNPLYRQGIASDPEHKGVRNTYFPVRRGGSLQLYQDAHVPVGMIPRIELDGGKAFRSGQCWEDICHAILEAHHMIYITGWSIYHKVKLIREPTRPLPSGGDLTLGELLKYKSQEGVRVLMLVWDDKTSHSSFLLKTDGVMGTHDEETRKFFKHSSVICVLAPRYASSKLSIVKQQVVGTLFTHHQKSILLDTQAYGNNRKVSAFVGGLDLCDGRYDTPEHRLFSDLDTVFADDYHNPTFPAGTKAPRQPWHDQHCRMEGPAAYDILKNFEQRWRKATKWSEFGQRFKKIRHHHHDDALIKLDRISWILSPSPAVPEDDPILWVSNEGDPENWHIQVFRSIDSGSVKGFPKNVRDAEAQNLTLEKKLVIDTSIQTAYIQAIRQAQHFIYIENQYFLGSSFGWPSYKNAGADNLIPMELALKIASKIRAKERFAVYVIIPMWPEGVPNTAPVQEILYWQYQTMQMMYEIIAAELKLAQLENSHPQDYLNFYCLGNREPLPNEISSNEPSTNGDMASTVQKSRRFMIYVHAKGMIVDDEYVIMGSANINERSMSGSRDTEIAMGAYQPHHAWEAKKRHPRGQVYGYRMSLWAEHLGRLDNCFQEPQNLDCVKSVNQIAEDNWSRFAAEEVMSLQGHILKYPVKVDADGTVGPIPDQETFPDVGGKIIGGASNLPDALTT
;
A
#
# COMPACT_ATOMS: atom_id res chain seq x y z
N MET A 1 77.62 13.55 -4.51
CA MET A 1 78.23 12.52 -3.65
C MET A 1 77.10 11.60 -3.21
N ALA A 2 77.04 10.30 -3.46
CA ALA A 2 77.85 9.35 -4.22
C ALA A 2 76.86 8.20 -4.55
N SER A 3 76.62 7.87 -5.83
CA SER A 3 77.18 6.71 -6.55
C SER A 3 76.65 5.36 -6.00
N VAL A 4 76.21 4.35 -6.74
CA VAL A 4 76.64 3.68 -7.99
C VAL A 4 75.42 2.77 -8.32
N GLY A 5 74.90 2.54 -9.52
CA GLY A 5 75.54 2.17 -10.78
C GLY A 5 75.15 0.72 -11.14
N ASP A 6 74.82 0.55 -12.43
CA ASP A 6 74.93 -0.66 -13.25
C ASP A 6 73.79 -1.68 -13.40
N ILE A 7 73.09 -1.49 -14.53
CA ILE A 7 73.06 -2.34 -15.74
C ILE A 7 72.63 -3.82 -15.59
N ALA A 8 71.40 -4.02 -16.05
CA ALA A 8 70.80 -5.12 -16.80
C ALA A 8 71.59 -6.39 -17.13
N VAL A 9 70.95 -7.53 -16.86
CA VAL A 9 71.00 -8.77 -17.65
C VAL A 9 69.56 -9.27 -17.86
N SER A 10 69.23 -9.60 -19.10
CA SER A 10 67.92 -10.10 -19.58
C SER A 10 67.67 -11.58 -19.25
N ASN A 11 66.42 -11.95 -18.96
CA ASN A 11 65.77 -13.13 -19.56
C ASN A 11 64.30 -13.29 -19.13
N GLY A 12 63.47 -13.72 -20.10
CA GLY A 12 62.39 -14.67 -19.85
C GLY A 12 60.98 -14.10 -19.83
N GLY A 13 60.16 -14.53 -20.79
CA GLY A 13 58.79 -14.09 -20.97
C GLY A 13 57.79 -14.64 -19.96
N GLY A 14 56.66 -13.95 -19.91
CA GLY A 14 55.47 -14.32 -19.14
C GLY A 14 54.38 -13.34 -19.50
N GLY A 15 53.65 -13.64 -20.58
CA GLY A 15 52.46 -12.88 -20.96
C GLY A 15 51.40 -13.02 -19.87
N ALA A 16 51.24 -11.98 -19.06
CA ALA A 16 50.06 -11.79 -18.25
C ALA A 16 49.13 -10.85 -19.05
N MET A 17 48.08 -11.41 -19.64
CA MET A 17 46.91 -10.61 -19.98
C MET A 17 46.42 -9.98 -18.68
N ALA A 18 46.62 -8.67 -18.54
CA ALA A 18 45.88 -7.89 -17.59
C ALA A 18 44.41 -7.95 -18.01
N GLU A 19 43.60 -8.73 -17.28
CA GLU A 19 42.15 -8.55 -17.27
C GLU A 19 41.87 -7.16 -16.70
N THR A 20 41.77 -6.17 -17.57
CA THR A 20 41.12 -4.90 -17.28
C THR A 20 39.64 -5.19 -17.04
N THR A 21 39.26 -5.43 -15.78
CA THR A 21 37.87 -5.32 -15.34
C THR A 21 37.49 -3.84 -15.39
N THR A 22 37.08 -3.36 -16.57
CA THR A 22 36.32 -2.12 -16.67
C THR A 22 34.99 -2.37 -15.98
N ASP A 23 34.77 -1.82 -14.78
CA ASP A 23 33.47 -1.89 -14.11
C ASP A 23 32.41 -1.29 -15.05
N GLU A 24 31.45 -2.11 -15.47
CA GLU A 24 30.35 -1.67 -16.32
C GLU A 24 29.56 -0.56 -15.60
N PRO A 25 29.21 0.55 -16.28
CA PRO A 25 28.56 1.68 -15.63
C PRO A 25 27.15 1.30 -15.15
N VAL A 26 26.80 1.76 -13.95
CA VAL A 26 25.45 1.62 -13.39
C VAL A 26 24.49 2.52 -14.17
N ILE A 27 23.41 1.94 -14.67
CA ILE A 27 22.34 2.66 -15.36
C ILE A 27 20.98 2.32 -14.77
N PHE A 28 20.00 3.21 -14.95
CA PHE A 28 18.61 2.89 -14.63
C PHE A 28 17.98 2.04 -15.75
N LEU A 29 17.53 0.84 -15.37
CA LEU A 29 16.56 0.08 -16.13
C LEU A 29 15.16 0.52 -15.69
N HIS A 30 14.63 1.53 -16.38
CA HIS A 30 13.31 2.11 -16.14
C HIS A 30 12.35 1.78 -17.28
N GLY A 31 11.37 0.91 -17.03
CA GLY A 31 10.49 0.37 -18.06
C GLY A 31 9.87 -0.97 -17.66
N ASP A 32 9.53 -1.78 -18.65
CA ASP A 32 8.91 -3.09 -18.46
C ASP A 32 9.76 -4.21 -19.07
N LEU A 33 10.02 -5.25 -18.28
CA LEU A 33 10.68 -6.47 -18.71
C LEU A 33 9.64 -7.57 -18.90
N ASP A 34 9.43 -7.95 -20.16
CA ASP A 34 8.70 -9.15 -20.54
C ASP A 34 9.67 -10.34 -20.49
N LEU A 35 9.44 -11.27 -19.56
CA LEU A 35 10.35 -12.36 -19.25
C LEU A 35 9.62 -13.70 -19.20
N LYS A 36 10.08 -14.67 -19.97
CA LYS A 36 9.66 -16.07 -19.90
C LYS A 36 10.83 -16.97 -19.48
N ILE A 37 10.73 -17.59 -18.32
CA ILE A 37 11.70 -18.59 -17.84
C ILE A 37 11.15 -19.98 -18.18
N VAL A 38 11.81 -20.67 -19.11
CA VAL A 38 11.27 -21.88 -19.73
C VAL A 38 11.78 -23.13 -19.02
N GLU A 39 13.07 -23.41 -19.09
CA GLU A 39 13.65 -24.62 -18.52
C GLU A 39 15.15 -24.49 -18.23
N ALA A 40 15.68 -25.34 -17.35
CA ALA A 40 17.12 -25.53 -17.19
C ALA A 40 17.50 -26.97 -17.52
N ARG A 41 18.76 -27.18 -17.89
CA ARG A 41 19.30 -28.52 -18.19
C ARG A 41 20.54 -28.80 -17.38
N ARG A 42 20.77 -30.10 -17.09
CA ARG A 42 21.99 -30.63 -16.47
C ARG A 42 22.37 -29.89 -15.17
N LEU A 43 21.42 -29.61 -14.29
CA LEU A 43 21.74 -29.09 -12.95
C LEU A 43 22.46 -30.16 -12.10
N PRO A 44 23.35 -29.78 -11.17
CA PRO A 44 23.92 -30.70 -10.18
C PRO A 44 22.84 -31.22 -9.23
N ASN A 45 23.14 -32.29 -8.49
CA ASN A 45 22.32 -32.76 -7.38
C ASN A 45 22.88 -32.20 -6.07
N MET A 46 22.27 -31.15 -5.52
CA MET A 46 22.73 -30.51 -4.29
C MET A 46 22.25 -31.23 -3.03
N ASP A 47 21.11 -31.92 -3.06
CA ASP A 47 20.59 -32.68 -1.91
C ASP A 47 21.59 -33.75 -1.40
N ILE A 48 22.33 -34.40 -2.30
CA ILE A 48 23.37 -35.38 -1.92
C ILE A 48 24.54 -34.68 -1.21
N MET A 49 24.90 -33.45 -1.60
CA MET A 49 25.93 -32.67 -0.92
C MET A 49 25.46 -32.24 0.47
N ALA A 50 24.22 -31.78 0.61
CA ALA A 50 23.62 -31.43 1.89
C ALA A 50 23.53 -32.65 2.85
N GLU A 51 23.14 -33.83 2.35
CA GLU A 51 23.14 -35.07 3.14
C GLU A 51 24.55 -35.51 3.57
N ARG A 52 25.57 -35.33 2.73
CA ARG A 52 26.96 -35.64 3.07
C ARG A 52 27.48 -34.69 4.16
N PHE A 53 27.19 -33.40 4.06
CA PHE A 53 27.51 -32.43 5.11
C PHE A 53 26.82 -32.79 6.43
N ARG A 54 25.54 -33.17 6.40
CA ARG A 54 24.77 -33.60 7.58
C ARG A 54 25.41 -34.78 8.33
N ARG A 55 26.01 -35.74 7.62
CA ARG A 55 26.71 -36.89 8.24
C ARG A 55 27.98 -36.50 8.98
N CYS A 56 28.61 -35.37 8.63
CA CYS A 56 29.83 -34.90 9.27
C CYS A 56 29.59 -34.10 10.56
N PHE A 57 28.36 -33.64 10.82
CA PHE A 57 28.02 -32.76 11.96
C PHE A 57 27.05 -33.36 13.00
N SER A 58 26.82 -34.68 13.01
CA SER A 58 26.10 -35.36 14.11
C SER A 58 27.09 -36.02 15.09
N PRO A 59 27.39 -35.44 16.26
CA PRO A 59 28.05 -36.17 17.33
C PRO A 59 27.03 -36.99 18.13
N CYS A 60 27.36 -38.26 18.38
CA CYS A 60 26.68 -39.22 19.25
C CYS A 60 25.30 -39.77 18.79
N ASN A 61 25.34 -40.90 18.07
CA ASN A 61 24.30 -41.93 18.16
C ASN A 61 24.97 -43.29 18.45
N ALA A 62 25.61 -43.39 19.61
CA ALA A 62 25.83 -44.68 20.26
C ALA A 62 24.57 -45.00 21.08
N CYS A 63 24.11 -46.25 21.01
CA CYS A 63 22.91 -46.82 21.65
C CYS A 63 21.61 -46.81 20.81
N ARG A 64 21.58 -47.63 19.75
CA ARG A 64 20.35 -48.37 19.38
C ARG A 64 20.68 -49.86 19.23
N LYS A 65 19.85 -50.69 19.87
CA LYS A 65 19.94 -52.17 19.92
C LYS A 65 19.96 -52.79 18.51
N PRO A 66 20.56 -53.98 18.32
CA PRO A 66 20.57 -54.65 17.03
C PRO A 66 19.13 -55.08 16.68
N LEU A 67 18.64 -54.63 15.53
CA LEU A 67 17.44 -55.20 14.91
C LEU A 67 17.79 -56.58 14.35
N THR A 68 16.92 -57.54 14.65
CA THR A 68 17.00 -58.94 14.22
C THR A 68 16.81 -59.08 12.71
N SER A 69 17.39 -60.15 12.16
CA SER A 69 17.58 -60.46 10.75
C SER A 69 16.31 -60.90 10.00
N GLU A 70 15.16 -60.23 10.20
CA GLU A 70 13.87 -60.70 9.69
C GLU A 70 12.97 -59.64 9.03
N GLU A 71 13.56 -58.59 8.43
CA GLU A 71 12.82 -57.63 7.57
C GLU A 71 13.55 -57.36 6.24
N LEU A 72 14.19 -58.40 5.68
CA LEU A 72 14.76 -58.40 4.32
C LEU A 72 13.74 -58.91 3.29
N ALA A 73 12.62 -58.22 3.15
CA ALA A 73 11.79 -58.36 1.96
C ALA A 73 10.77 -57.22 1.94
N HIS A 74 11.02 -56.15 1.17
CA HIS A 74 10.04 -55.32 0.47
C HIS A 74 10.86 -54.35 -0.42
N PRO A 75 10.67 -54.32 -1.76
CA PRO A 75 11.44 -53.43 -2.62
C PRO A 75 10.89 -52.00 -2.47
N HIS A 76 11.41 -51.26 -1.50
CA HIS A 76 11.26 -49.81 -1.48
C HIS A 76 11.90 -49.26 -2.74
N ARG A 77 11.08 -48.80 -3.71
CA ARG A 77 11.52 -47.88 -4.77
C ARG A 77 12.30 -46.77 -4.08
N LYS A 78 13.63 -46.75 -4.24
CA LYS A 78 14.47 -45.62 -3.81
C LYS A 78 13.90 -44.38 -4.50
N LYS A 79 13.23 -43.49 -3.75
CA LYS A 79 12.95 -42.15 -4.25
C LYS A 79 14.30 -41.55 -4.57
N ILE A 80 14.55 -41.27 -5.85
CA ILE A 80 15.72 -40.54 -6.29
C ILE A 80 15.57 -39.15 -5.69
N ILE A 81 16.40 -38.82 -4.69
CA ILE A 81 16.47 -37.49 -4.09
C ILE A 81 17.44 -36.69 -4.95
N THR A 82 16.93 -35.62 -5.56
CA THR A 82 17.69 -34.67 -6.40
C THR A 82 17.18 -33.27 -6.13
N SER A 83 17.94 -32.26 -6.54
CA SER A 83 17.59 -30.85 -6.38
C SER A 83 16.14 -30.48 -6.67
N ASP A 84 15.63 -29.54 -5.87
CA ASP A 84 14.36 -28.84 -5.95
C ASP A 84 14.55 -27.41 -6.54
N PRO A 85 14.90 -27.26 -7.83
CA PRO A 85 15.36 -25.98 -8.38
C PRO A 85 14.26 -24.94 -8.60
N TYR A 86 14.67 -23.67 -8.50
CA TYR A 86 13.91 -22.48 -8.90
C TYR A 86 14.87 -21.37 -9.36
N VAL A 87 14.33 -20.34 -10.01
CA VAL A 87 15.09 -19.15 -10.45
C VAL A 87 14.59 -17.91 -9.71
N SER A 88 15.51 -17.07 -9.26
CA SER A 88 15.24 -15.72 -8.77
C SER A 88 15.90 -14.69 -9.69
N VAL A 89 15.14 -13.69 -10.12
CA VAL A 89 15.64 -12.54 -10.88
C VAL A 89 15.97 -11.45 -9.87
N VAL A 90 17.23 -11.00 -9.85
CA VAL A 90 17.76 -10.07 -8.85
C VAL A 90 18.34 -8.85 -9.54
N LEU A 91 17.92 -7.66 -9.09
CA LEU A 91 18.41 -6.36 -9.52
C LEU A 91 18.68 -5.50 -8.29
N ALA A 92 19.88 -4.91 -8.19
CA ALA A 92 20.28 -4.06 -7.07
C ALA A 92 20.04 -4.71 -5.68
N GLY A 93 20.17 -6.04 -5.57
CA GLY A 93 19.90 -6.80 -4.35
C GLY A 93 18.43 -7.20 -4.14
N ALA A 94 17.48 -6.53 -4.80
CA ALA A 94 16.05 -6.84 -4.73
C ALA A 94 15.68 -8.02 -5.63
N THR A 95 14.82 -8.92 -5.14
CA THR A 95 14.26 -10.02 -5.96
C THR A 95 12.99 -9.54 -6.64
N VAL A 96 13.03 -9.30 -7.95
CA VAL A 96 11.89 -8.75 -8.71
C VAL A 96 10.95 -9.81 -9.28
N ALA A 97 11.43 -11.04 -9.40
CA ALA A 97 10.63 -12.18 -9.83
C ALA A 97 11.23 -13.49 -9.32
N ARG A 98 10.38 -14.50 -9.16
CA ARG A 98 10.78 -15.84 -8.75
C ARG A 98 9.87 -16.89 -9.35
N THR A 99 10.46 -17.95 -9.91
CA THR A 99 9.69 -19.10 -10.41
C THR A 99 9.21 -20.02 -9.29
N ARG A 100 8.26 -20.92 -9.60
CA ARG A 100 7.94 -22.03 -8.69
C ARG A 100 9.15 -22.94 -8.47
N ILE A 101 9.11 -23.64 -7.33
CA ILE A 101 10.04 -24.73 -7.01
C ILE A 101 9.56 -26.00 -7.71
N ILE A 102 10.43 -26.63 -8.50
CA ILE A 102 10.14 -27.93 -9.13
C ILE A 102 10.85 -29.00 -8.33
N PRO A 103 10.12 -29.94 -7.71
CA PRO A 103 10.76 -30.91 -6.85
C PRO A 103 11.51 -31.98 -7.66
N ASN A 104 12.67 -32.39 -7.17
CA ASN A 104 13.45 -33.53 -7.63
C ASN A 104 13.71 -33.56 -9.14
N SER A 105 14.32 -32.50 -9.65
CA SER A 105 14.66 -32.38 -11.07
C SER A 105 16.02 -31.72 -11.31
N GLN A 106 16.84 -32.38 -12.14
CA GLN A 106 18.05 -31.78 -12.72
C GLN A 106 17.79 -31.10 -14.08
N THR A 107 16.58 -31.23 -14.61
CA THR A 107 16.12 -30.63 -15.87
C THR A 107 14.73 -30.01 -15.70
N PRO A 108 14.60 -29.00 -14.82
CA PRO A 108 13.30 -28.40 -14.49
C PRO A 108 12.70 -27.65 -15.68
N LYS A 109 11.37 -27.76 -15.87
CA LYS A 109 10.58 -26.98 -16.83
C LYS A 109 9.55 -26.12 -16.10
N TRP A 110 9.82 -24.82 -16.01
CA TRP A 110 8.96 -23.86 -15.34
C TRP A 110 7.84 -23.37 -16.26
N GLU A 111 8.18 -22.96 -17.49
CA GLU A 111 7.22 -22.36 -18.43
C GLU A 111 6.41 -21.22 -17.77
N GLU A 112 7.10 -20.30 -17.11
CA GLU A 112 6.48 -19.19 -16.37
C GLU A 112 6.79 -17.86 -17.04
N HIS A 113 5.79 -16.99 -17.08
CA HIS A 113 5.83 -15.68 -17.71
C HIS A 113 5.68 -14.58 -16.66
N PHE A 114 6.51 -13.55 -16.75
CA PHE A 114 6.54 -12.42 -15.85
C PHE A 114 6.53 -11.12 -16.67
N LEU A 115 5.66 -10.20 -16.27
CA LEU A 115 5.69 -8.81 -16.70
C LEU A 115 6.17 -7.98 -15.51
N ILE A 116 7.42 -7.55 -15.56
CA ILE A 116 8.11 -6.95 -14.41
C ILE A 116 8.35 -5.47 -14.70
N SER A 117 7.74 -4.59 -13.92
CA SER A 117 8.11 -3.17 -13.93
C SER A 117 9.46 -3.00 -13.24
N LEU A 118 10.39 -2.33 -13.91
CA LEU A 118 11.73 -2.04 -13.40
C LEU A 118 11.92 -0.53 -13.27
N ALA A 119 12.61 -0.15 -12.19
CA ALA A 119 13.10 1.21 -11.94
C ALA A 119 14.48 1.15 -11.21
N HIS A 120 15.32 0.17 -11.55
CA HIS A 120 16.48 -0.18 -10.72
C HIS A 120 17.78 0.39 -11.29
N PRO A 121 18.65 1.00 -10.44
CA PRO A 121 20.02 1.34 -10.82
C PRO A 121 20.90 0.09 -10.77
N VAL A 122 21.29 -0.44 -11.94
CA VAL A 122 22.09 -1.66 -12.03
C VAL A 122 23.12 -1.59 -13.16
N SER A 123 24.24 -2.30 -12.98
CA SER A 123 25.16 -2.62 -14.08
C SER A 123 24.78 -3.93 -14.76
N ARG A 124 24.20 -4.89 -14.02
CA ARG A 124 23.82 -6.21 -14.52
C ARG A 124 22.50 -6.69 -13.94
N VAL A 125 21.82 -7.58 -14.67
CA VAL A 125 20.64 -8.32 -14.20
C VAL A 125 21.04 -9.76 -13.96
N GLU A 126 20.74 -10.29 -12.77
CA GLU A 126 21.12 -11.63 -12.35
C GLU A 126 19.93 -12.59 -12.30
N PHE A 127 20.10 -13.75 -12.93
CA PHE A 127 19.19 -14.89 -12.84
C PHE A 127 19.87 -15.96 -11.99
N GLN A 128 19.53 -15.97 -10.71
CA GLN A 128 20.10 -16.88 -9.73
C GLN A 128 19.32 -18.19 -9.71
N VAL A 129 19.93 -19.26 -10.20
CA VAL A 129 19.38 -20.62 -10.14
C VAL A 129 19.72 -21.20 -8.77
N LYS A 130 18.70 -21.58 -8.00
CA LYS A 130 18.83 -22.02 -6.61
C LYS A 130 18.15 -23.35 -6.39
N ASP A 131 18.64 -24.10 -5.42
CA ASP A 131 18.01 -25.28 -4.86
C ASP A 131 17.25 -24.92 -3.58
N ASN A 132 16.06 -25.48 -3.35
CA ASN A 132 15.26 -25.20 -2.15
C ASN A 132 15.26 -26.40 -1.19
N ASP A 133 16.25 -26.42 -0.29
CA ASP A 133 16.37 -27.48 0.71
C ASP A 133 15.55 -27.16 1.97
N ARG A 134 15.33 -28.19 2.82
CA ARG A 134 14.63 -28.03 4.12
C ARG A 134 15.29 -27.02 5.07
N PHE A 135 16.57 -26.69 4.87
CA PHE A 135 17.36 -25.82 5.75
C PHE A 135 17.70 -24.45 5.15
N GLY A 136 17.25 -24.15 3.93
CA GLY A 136 17.51 -22.89 3.26
C GLY A 136 17.78 -23.08 1.77
N ALA A 137 17.69 -21.99 1.02
CA ALA A 137 17.98 -22.03 -0.41
C ALA A 137 19.50 -22.03 -0.66
N GLN A 138 20.00 -22.94 -1.49
CA GLN A 138 21.40 -23.00 -1.90
C GLN A 138 21.57 -22.49 -3.33
N LEU A 139 22.57 -21.65 -3.59
CA LEU A 139 22.87 -21.17 -4.95
C LEU A 139 23.52 -22.29 -5.79
N ILE A 140 22.95 -22.59 -6.95
CA ILE A 140 23.53 -23.51 -7.95
C ILE A 140 24.46 -22.73 -8.89
N GLY A 141 24.01 -21.57 -9.36
CA GLY A 141 24.78 -20.68 -10.22
C GLY A 141 23.95 -19.52 -10.75
N ILE A 142 24.59 -18.66 -11.54
CA ILE A 142 24.03 -17.39 -12.02
C ILE A 142 24.16 -17.33 -13.53
N VAL A 143 23.11 -16.81 -14.18
CA VAL A 143 23.20 -16.25 -15.54
C VAL A 143 23.06 -14.74 -15.40
N ASN A 144 23.92 -13.95 -16.04
CA ASN A 144 23.85 -12.49 -15.94
C ASN A 144 23.92 -11.83 -17.33
N PHE A 145 23.36 -10.63 -17.41
CA PHE A 145 23.34 -9.81 -18.61
C PHE A 145 23.72 -8.39 -18.25
N SER A 146 24.44 -7.70 -19.14
CA SER A 146 24.69 -6.27 -18.95
C SER A 146 23.39 -5.49 -19.03
N ALA A 147 23.23 -4.53 -18.12
CA ALA A 147 22.07 -3.63 -18.14
C ALA A 147 22.02 -2.84 -19.44
N GLN A 148 23.16 -2.47 -20.03
CA GLN A 148 23.21 -1.75 -21.32
C GLN A 148 22.63 -2.58 -22.46
N GLU A 149 22.98 -3.87 -22.53
CA GLU A 149 22.44 -4.78 -23.54
C GLU A 149 20.93 -4.96 -23.37
N ILE A 150 20.43 -5.08 -22.14
CA ILE A 150 18.99 -5.16 -21.87
C ILE A 150 18.29 -3.86 -22.29
N LYS A 151 18.85 -2.70 -21.93
CA LYS A 151 18.29 -1.38 -22.27
C LYS A 151 18.18 -1.13 -23.77
N SER A 152 19.01 -1.79 -24.59
CA SER A 152 18.94 -1.69 -26.06
C SER A 152 17.63 -2.22 -26.66
N GLY A 153 16.82 -2.97 -25.89
CA GLY A 153 15.57 -3.59 -26.37
C GLY A 153 15.77 -4.84 -27.22
N LYS A 154 17.02 -5.37 -27.27
CA LYS A 154 17.35 -6.65 -27.90
C LYS A 154 16.49 -7.79 -27.33
N LEU A 155 16.00 -8.66 -28.21
CA LEU A 155 15.35 -9.90 -27.81
C LEU A 155 16.42 -10.93 -27.42
N PHE A 156 16.36 -11.43 -26.20
CA PHE A 156 17.17 -12.54 -25.72
C PHE A 156 16.31 -13.79 -25.78
N LYS A 157 16.75 -14.83 -26.50
CA LYS A 157 16.02 -16.09 -26.66
C LYS A 157 16.98 -17.22 -26.98
N ASP A 158 17.64 -17.76 -25.96
CA ASP A 158 18.63 -18.82 -26.15
C ASP A 158 18.88 -19.62 -24.86
N TRP A 159 19.75 -20.62 -24.96
CA TRP A 159 20.35 -21.32 -23.83
C TRP A 159 21.57 -20.54 -23.32
N TYR A 160 21.47 -20.06 -22.09
CA TYR A 160 22.54 -19.33 -21.44
C TYR A 160 23.27 -20.21 -20.41
N PRO A 161 24.60 -20.26 -20.42
CA PRO A 161 25.36 -21.09 -19.49
C PRO A 161 25.16 -20.60 -18.04
N ILE A 162 24.90 -21.54 -17.13
CA ILE A 162 24.81 -21.23 -15.70
C ILE A 162 26.22 -21.27 -15.14
N ILE A 163 26.68 -20.18 -14.54
CA ILE A 163 28.03 -20.07 -13.98
C ILE A 163 27.98 -20.23 -12.46
N GLY A 164 28.73 -21.20 -11.93
CA GLY A 164 28.84 -21.43 -10.49
C GLY A 164 29.81 -20.44 -9.82
N SER A 165 29.96 -20.54 -8.49
CA SER A 165 30.79 -19.65 -7.67
C SER A 165 32.28 -19.63 -8.06
N TYR A 166 32.77 -20.64 -8.78
CA TYR A 166 34.17 -20.75 -9.21
C TYR A 166 34.39 -20.27 -10.67
N GLY A 167 33.45 -19.52 -11.25
CA GLY A 167 33.57 -18.99 -12.61
C GLY A 167 33.41 -20.03 -13.73
N LYS A 168 33.02 -21.26 -13.38
CA LYS A 168 32.77 -22.36 -14.32
C LYS A 168 31.36 -22.94 -14.14
N PRO A 169 30.78 -23.59 -15.16
CA PRO A 169 29.51 -24.27 -15.00
C PRO A 169 29.56 -25.30 -13.86
N PRO A 170 28.53 -25.38 -13.00
CA PRO A 170 28.52 -26.29 -11.86
C PRO A 170 28.51 -27.77 -12.28
N LYS A 171 27.97 -28.05 -13.47
CA LYS A 171 28.09 -29.31 -14.19
C LYS A 171 28.23 -29.00 -15.68
N GLU A 172 28.93 -29.85 -16.41
CA GLU A 172 29.22 -29.60 -17.82
C GLU A 172 27.92 -29.41 -18.62
N GLY A 173 27.80 -28.23 -19.22
CA GLY A 173 26.66 -27.81 -20.01
C GLY A 173 25.36 -27.60 -19.23
N SER A 174 25.46 -27.29 -17.93
CA SER A 174 24.38 -26.63 -17.19
C SER A 174 24.01 -25.31 -17.86
N ALA A 175 22.74 -25.15 -18.21
CA ALA A 175 22.27 -23.94 -18.89
C ALA A 175 20.79 -23.66 -18.57
N LEU A 176 20.39 -22.40 -18.71
CA LEU A 176 19.03 -21.89 -18.55
C LEU A 176 18.51 -21.42 -19.91
N TYR A 177 17.37 -21.93 -20.34
CA TYR A 177 16.64 -21.47 -21.51
C TYR A 177 15.58 -20.45 -21.09
N MET A 178 15.65 -19.26 -21.65
CA MET A 178 14.70 -18.19 -21.36
C MET A 178 14.58 -17.22 -22.52
N GLU A 179 13.46 -16.50 -22.53
CA GLU A 179 13.14 -15.45 -23.47
C GLU A 179 12.90 -14.16 -22.69
N MET A 180 13.52 -13.04 -23.07
CA MET A 180 13.24 -11.76 -22.46
C MET A 180 13.39 -10.58 -23.42
N LYS A 181 12.54 -9.58 -23.23
CA LYS A 181 12.60 -8.29 -23.95
C LYS A 181 12.25 -7.16 -22.99
N PHE A 182 13.12 -6.17 -22.93
CA PHE A 182 12.89 -4.95 -22.16
C PHE A 182 12.36 -3.85 -23.06
N THR A 183 11.36 -3.13 -22.58
CA THR A 183 10.81 -1.94 -23.23
C THR A 183 11.04 -0.74 -22.30
N PRO A 184 11.93 0.20 -22.66
CA PRO A 184 12.13 1.43 -21.90
C PRO A 184 10.82 2.20 -21.75
N PHE A 185 10.61 2.85 -20.61
CA PHE A 185 9.32 3.49 -20.33
C PHE A 185 8.99 4.59 -21.36
N GLU A 186 9.99 5.36 -21.83
CA GLU A 186 9.79 6.43 -22.82
C GLU A 186 9.31 5.91 -24.18
N GLN A 187 9.63 4.66 -24.49
CA GLN A 187 9.29 4.01 -25.76
C GLN A 187 7.97 3.24 -25.67
N ASN A 188 7.48 2.97 -24.46
CA ASN A 188 6.26 2.21 -24.26
C ASN A 188 5.03 3.10 -24.59
N PRO A 189 4.21 2.73 -25.60
CA PRO A 189 3.04 3.53 -25.99
C PRO A 189 1.99 3.63 -24.88
N LEU A 190 1.96 2.70 -23.91
CA LEU A 190 1.07 2.76 -22.75
C LEU A 190 1.28 4.04 -21.92
N TYR A 191 2.51 4.57 -21.85
CA TYR A 191 2.85 5.67 -20.93
C TYR A 191 2.84 7.06 -21.59
N ARG A 192 2.37 7.16 -22.84
CA ARG A 192 2.37 8.43 -23.60
C ARG A 192 1.25 9.39 -23.23
N GLN A 193 0.19 8.90 -22.62
CA GLN A 193 -1.00 9.66 -22.25
C GLN A 193 -1.52 9.20 -20.89
N GLY A 194 -2.37 10.01 -20.27
CA GLY A 194 -3.00 9.68 -18.99
C GLY A 194 -3.95 8.47 -19.09
N ILE A 195 -4.24 7.83 -17.95
CA ILE A 195 -5.11 6.64 -17.89
C ILE A 195 -6.51 6.95 -18.44
N ALA A 196 -7.06 8.12 -18.10
CA ALA A 196 -8.39 8.52 -18.56
C ALA A 196 -8.41 8.84 -20.05
N SER A 197 -7.24 9.14 -20.61
CA SER A 197 -7.02 9.48 -22.02
C SER A 197 -6.70 8.24 -22.89
N ASP A 198 -6.73 7.01 -22.35
CA ASP A 198 -6.60 5.79 -23.15
C ASP A 198 -7.80 5.64 -24.10
N PRO A 199 -7.62 5.65 -25.44
CA PRO A 199 -8.71 5.53 -26.41
C PRO A 199 -9.43 4.18 -26.33
N GLU A 200 -8.77 3.15 -25.79
CA GLU A 200 -9.39 1.85 -25.58
C GLU A 200 -10.08 1.75 -24.20
N HIS A 201 -9.94 2.77 -23.35
CA HIS A 201 -10.47 2.84 -21.99
C HIS A 201 -10.17 1.57 -21.17
N LYS A 202 -8.93 1.05 -21.27
CA LYS A 202 -8.56 -0.23 -20.62
C LYS A 202 -8.24 -0.10 -19.13
N GLY A 203 -8.17 1.12 -18.60
CA GLY A 203 -7.74 1.36 -17.23
C GLY A 203 -6.31 0.86 -16.99
N VAL A 204 -6.02 0.48 -15.75
CA VAL A 204 -4.75 -0.17 -15.39
C VAL A 204 -4.76 -1.59 -15.94
N ARG A 205 -3.66 -1.96 -16.62
CA ARG A 205 -3.51 -3.27 -17.27
C ARG A 205 -2.86 -4.29 -16.33
N ASN A 206 -3.08 -5.56 -16.61
CA ASN A 206 -2.50 -6.69 -15.87
C ASN A 206 -2.91 -6.71 -14.39
N THR A 207 -4.21 -6.57 -14.12
CA THR A 207 -4.79 -6.62 -12.77
C THR A 207 -5.87 -7.69 -12.67
N TYR A 208 -6.15 -8.15 -11.46
CA TYR A 208 -7.14 -9.19 -11.21
C TYR A 208 -8.58 -8.76 -11.55
N PHE A 209 -8.97 -7.54 -11.16
CA PHE A 209 -10.24 -6.95 -11.57
C PHE A 209 -10.02 -6.02 -12.77
N PRO A 210 -10.87 -6.11 -13.81
CA PRO A 210 -10.84 -5.18 -14.93
C PRO A 210 -11.50 -3.85 -14.52
N VAL A 211 -11.29 -2.81 -15.33
CA VAL A 211 -12.08 -1.57 -15.22
C VAL A 211 -13.55 -1.85 -15.52
N ARG A 212 -14.44 -1.21 -14.77
CA ARG A 212 -15.90 -1.28 -14.90
C ARG A 212 -16.45 0.06 -15.37
N ARG A 213 -17.47 0.01 -16.21
CA ARG A 213 -18.11 1.19 -16.80
C ARG A 213 -19.45 1.49 -16.14
N GLY A 214 -20.05 2.63 -16.50
CA GLY A 214 -21.39 3.00 -16.03
C GLY A 214 -21.48 3.23 -14.52
N GLY A 215 -20.38 3.59 -13.87
CA GLY A 215 -20.29 3.74 -12.43
C GLY A 215 -20.71 5.12 -11.93
N SER A 216 -20.86 5.24 -10.61
CA SER A 216 -20.96 6.51 -9.91
C SER A 216 -20.02 6.50 -8.72
N LEU A 217 -19.36 7.63 -8.46
CA LEU A 217 -18.39 7.77 -7.40
C LEU A 217 -18.62 9.08 -6.63
N GLN A 218 -18.76 8.97 -5.32
CA GLN A 218 -18.68 10.10 -4.39
C GLN A 218 -17.36 10.00 -3.63
N LEU A 219 -16.55 11.05 -3.73
CA LEU A 219 -15.32 11.22 -2.96
C LEU A 219 -15.63 11.95 -1.66
N TYR A 220 -15.10 11.47 -0.55
CA TYR A 220 -15.26 12.06 0.77
C TYR A 220 -13.92 12.57 1.30
N GLN A 221 -13.98 13.76 1.87
CA GLN A 221 -12.93 14.42 2.64
C GLN A 221 -13.39 14.30 4.10
N ASP A 222 -12.57 13.66 4.93
CA ASP A 222 -12.88 13.32 6.32
C ASP A 222 -14.15 12.47 6.52
N ALA A 223 -14.48 12.25 7.79
CA ALA A 223 -15.72 11.60 8.19
C ALA A 223 -16.95 12.49 7.94
N HIS A 224 -16.78 13.82 8.01
CA HIS A 224 -17.87 14.76 7.88
C HIS A 224 -17.40 16.13 7.37
N VAL A 225 -18.05 16.67 6.34
CA VAL A 225 -17.83 18.07 5.90
C VAL A 225 -19.10 18.88 6.13
N PRO A 226 -19.10 19.84 7.09
CA PRO A 226 -20.25 20.70 7.32
C PRO A 226 -20.65 21.52 6.07
N VAL A 227 -21.96 21.75 5.92
CA VAL A 227 -22.51 22.47 4.77
C VAL A 227 -22.01 23.92 4.77
N GLY A 228 -21.45 24.35 3.64
CA GLY A 228 -20.96 25.73 3.45
C GLY A 228 -19.56 25.99 4.01
N MET A 229 -18.90 25.00 4.61
CA MET A 229 -17.52 25.12 5.10
C MET A 229 -16.52 25.31 3.97
N ILE A 230 -16.67 24.54 2.89
CA ILE A 230 -15.80 24.64 1.71
C ILE A 230 -16.34 25.72 0.77
N PRO A 231 -15.50 26.65 0.27
CA PRO A 231 -15.90 27.67 -0.68
C PRO A 231 -16.41 27.06 -1.99
N ARG A 232 -17.22 27.81 -2.73
CA ARG A 232 -17.74 27.35 -4.03
C ARG A 232 -16.61 27.10 -5.02
N ILE A 233 -16.50 25.85 -5.48
CA ILE A 233 -15.57 25.44 -6.54
C ILE A 233 -16.39 25.18 -7.81
N GLU A 234 -16.05 25.88 -8.90
CA GLU A 234 -16.73 25.72 -10.18
C GLU A 234 -16.16 24.55 -10.99
N LEU A 235 -17.06 23.73 -11.50
CA LEU A 235 -16.79 22.59 -12.38
C LEU A 235 -17.20 22.91 -13.81
N ASP A 236 -16.79 22.06 -14.74
CA ASP A 236 -17.24 22.09 -16.12
C ASP A 236 -18.78 22.10 -16.22
N GLY A 237 -19.31 22.89 -17.15
CA GLY A 237 -20.76 23.05 -17.32
C GLY A 237 -21.43 23.97 -16.30
N GLY A 238 -20.66 24.77 -15.55
CA GLY A 238 -21.18 25.75 -14.57
C GLY A 238 -21.73 25.12 -13.29
N LYS A 239 -21.46 23.82 -13.06
CA LYS A 239 -21.83 23.11 -11.83
C LYS A 239 -20.91 23.56 -10.69
N ALA A 240 -21.37 23.38 -9.45
CA ALA A 240 -20.55 23.56 -8.26
C ALA A 240 -20.18 22.20 -7.68
N PHE A 241 -18.94 22.03 -7.26
CA PHE A 241 -18.52 20.86 -6.48
C PHE A 241 -19.33 20.77 -5.18
N ARG A 242 -19.66 19.55 -4.77
CA ARG A 242 -20.40 19.29 -3.53
C ARG A 242 -19.60 18.31 -2.68
N SER A 243 -19.12 18.78 -1.53
CA SER A 243 -18.47 17.94 -0.54
C SER A 243 -19.50 16.98 0.09
N GLY A 244 -19.14 15.72 0.25
CA GLY A 244 -19.99 14.70 0.87
C GLY A 244 -19.79 14.59 2.38
N GLN A 245 -20.80 14.06 3.08
CA GLN A 245 -20.76 13.78 4.52
C GLN A 245 -20.62 12.26 4.74
N CYS A 246 -19.38 11.74 4.78
CA CYS A 246 -19.07 10.30 4.71
C CYS A 246 -19.86 9.46 5.71
N TRP A 247 -19.71 9.72 7.02
CA TRP A 247 -20.35 8.91 8.06
C TRP A 247 -21.87 9.11 8.12
N GLU A 248 -22.36 10.28 7.72
CA GLU A 248 -23.80 10.53 7.57
C GLU A 248 -24.38 9.73 6.39
N ASP A 249 -23.67 9.64 5.27
CA ASP A 249 -24.07 8.79 4.14
C ASP A 249 -23.98 7.30 4.49
N ILE A 250 -22.98 6.86 5.26
CA ILE A 250 -22.89 5.49 5.76
C ILE A 250 -24.08 5.19 6.67
N CYS A 251 -24.43 6.08 7.60
CA CYS A 251 -25.55 5.89 8.52
C CYS A 251 -26.88 5.75 7.76
N HIS A 252 -27.14 6.66 6.82
CA HIS A 252 -28.34 6.61 6.00
C HIS A 252 -28.40 5.36 5.13
N ALA A 253 -27.27 4.96 4.54
CA ALA A 253 -27.19 3.75 3.73
C ALA A 253 -27.43 2.48 4.56
N ILE A 254 -26.92 2.41 5.80
CA ILE A 254 -27.21 1.32 6.73
C ILE A 254 -28.71 1.27 7.07
N LEU A 255 -29.33 2.43 7.33
CA LEU A 255 -30.75 2.53 7.64
C LEU A 255 -31.64 2.14 6.45
N GLU A 256 -31.23 2.48 5.23
CA GLU A 256 -31.90 2.14 3.97
C GLU A 256 -31.74 0.66 3.59
N ALA A 257 -30.73 -0.06 4.08
CA ALA A 257 -30.45 -1.44 3.69
C ALA A 257 -31.62 -2.38 4.05
N HIS A 258 -32.00 -3.26 3.11
CA HIS A 258 -33.10 -4.20 3.28
C HIS A 258 -32.64 -5.67 3.34
N HIS A 259 -31.47 -5.99 2.80
CA HIS A 259 -31.04 -7.38 2.64
C HIS A 259 -29.68 -7.67 3.26
N MET A 260 -28.70 -6.80 3.06
CA MET A 260 -27.31 -7.05 3.46
C MET A 260 -26.58 -5.81 3.96
N ILE A 261 -25.76 -6.03 4.99
CA ILE A 261 -24.73 -5.08 5.46
C ILE A 261 -23.47 -5.91 5.78
N TYR A 262 -22.46 -5.84 4.93
CA TYR A 262 -21.18 -6.53 5.11
C TYR A 262 -20.08 -5.52 5.38
N ILE A 263 -19.32 -5.71 6.47
CA ILE A 263 -18.31 -4.74 6.91
C ILE A 263 -16.96 -5.43 7.07
N THR A 264 -15.90 -4.82 6.57
CA THR A 264 -14.52 -5.15 6.91
C THR A 264 -13.87 -3.96 7.60
N GLY A 265 -13.08 -4.23 8.63
CA GLY A 265 -12.28 -3.19 9.28
C GLY A 265 -11.04 -3.77 9.91
N TRP A 266 -9.99 -2.95 9.99
CA TRP A 266 -8.83 -3.23 10.82
C TRP A 266 -9.23 -3.14 12.30
N SER A 267 -10.04 -2.13 12.64
CA SER A 267 -10.73 -2.00 13.91
C SER A 267 -12.16 -1.56 13.67
N ILE A 268 -13.10 -2.08 14.46
CA ILE A 268 -14.49 -1.60 14.49
C ILE A 268 -14.85 -1.43 15.94
N TYR A 269 -15.33 -0.25 16.32
CA TYR A 269 -15.71 0.04 17.69
C TYR A 269 -17.21 0.27 17.79
N HIS A 270 -17.90 -0.66 18.47
CA HIS A 270 -19.37 -0.68 18.53
C HIS A 270 -20.00 0.56 19.21
N LYS A 271 -19.24 1.33 20.00
CA LYS A 271 -19.76 2.52 20.69
C LYS A 271 -19.75 3.80 19.87
N VAL A 272 -19.08 3.85 18.73
CA VAL A 272 -19.00 5.09 17.93
C VAL A 272 -20.37 5.52 17.44
N LYS A 273 -20.60 6.84 17.43
CA LYS A 273 -21.75 7.44 16.75
C LYS A 273 -21.33 7.96 15.38
N LEU A 274 -22.08 7.57 14.35
CA LEU A 274 -21.81 7.96 12.97
C LEU A 274 -22.20 9.43 12.71
N ILE A 275 -23.27 9.91 13.34
CA ILE A 275 -23.76 11.28 13.18
C ILE A 275 -23.60 12.01 14.50
N ARG A 276 -22.85 13.12 14.47
CA ARG A 276 -22.65 14.01 15.63
C ARG A 276 -23.12 15.42 15.33
N GLU A 277 -22.87 15.89 14.11
CA GLU A 277 -23.32 17.18 13.59
C GLU A 277 -24.21 16.94 12.37
N PRO A 278 -25.51 16.64 12.55
CA PRO A 278 -26.40 16.27 11.44
C PRO A 278 -26.60 17.43 10.46
N THR A 279 -26.44 17.17 9.16
CA THR A 279 -26.72 18.16 8.10
C THR A 279 -28.10 17.97 7.46
N ARG A 280 -28.72 16.81 7.69
CA ARG A 280 -30.11 16.50 7.31
C ARG A 280 -30.87 15.84 8.48
N PRO A 281 -32.21 15.79 8.43
CA PRO A 281 -33.00 15.15 9.48
C PRO A 281 -32.56 13.70 9.74
N LEU A 282 -32.34 13.39 11.02
CA LEU A 282 -31.98 12.04 11.47
C LEU A 282 -33.13 11.07 11.22
N PRO A 283 -32.92 9.96 10.49
CA PRO A 283 -33.92 8.90 10.43
C PRO A 283 -34.04 8.19 11.77
N SER A 284 -35.13 7.46 11.99
CA SER A 284 -35.27 6.61 13.18
C SER A 284 -34.09 5.65 13.30
N GLY A 285 -33.39 5.68 14.44
CA GLY A 285 -32.18 4.89 14.68
C GLY A 285 -30.87 5.57 14.29
N GLY A 286 -30.89 6.77 13.69
CA GLY A 286 -29.69 7.52 13.30
C GLY A 286 -28.88 8.10 14.46
N ASP A 287 -29.45 8.16 15.66
CA ASP A 287 -28.83 8.60 16.91
C ASP A 287 -28.18 7.46 17.72
N LEU A 288 -28.37 6.21 17.27
CA LEU A 288 -27.79 5.02 17.88
C LEU A 288 -26.28 4.96 17.68
N THR A 289 -25.60 4.24 18.57
CA THR A 289 -24.23 3.81 18.31
C THR A 289 -24.21 2.81 17.16
N LEU A 290 -23.06 2.68 16.47
CA LEU A 290 -22.88 1.74 15.38
C LEU A 290 -23.31 0.32 15.77
N GLY A 291 -22.94 -0.13 16.98
CA GLY A 291 -23.30 -1.44 17.49
C GLY A 291 -24.80 -1.66 17.59
N GLU A 292 -25.51 -0.71 18.18
CA GLU A 292 -26.97 -0.81 18.34
C GLU A 292 -27.70 -0.61 17.00
N LEU A 293 -27.19 0.24 16.12
CA LEU A 293 -27.70 0.39 14.75
C LEU A 293 -27.61 -0.92 13.95
N LEU A 294 -26.49 -1.63 14.03
CA LEU A 294 -26.31 -2.91 13.34
C LEU A 294 -27.19 -4.03 13.95
N LYS A 295 -27.37 -4.05 15.27
CA LYS A 295 -28.35 -4.95 15.91
C LYS A 295 -29.77 -4.64 15.46
N TYR A 296 -30.13 -3.36 15.44
CA TYR A 296 -31.43 -2.87 15.02
C TYR A 296 -31.77 -3.35 13.60
N LYS A 297 -30.89 -3.09 12.62
CA LYS A 297 -31.07 -3.58 11.24
C LYS A 297 -31.10 -5.10 11.15
N SER A 298 -30.28 -5.78 11.96
CA SER A 298 -30.29 -7.25 11.96
C SER A 298 -31.58 -7.84 12.51
N GLN A 299 -32.24 -7.18 13.47
CA GLN A 299 -33.54 -7.58 14.01
C GLN A 299 -34.69 -7.35 13.02
N GLU A 300 -34.56 -6.39 12.11
CA GLU A 300 -35.48 -6.20 10.98
C GLU A 300 -35.34 -7.30 9.90
N GLY A 301 -34.34 -8.18 10.02
CA GLY A 301 -34.09 -9.28 9.08
C GLY A 301 -32.95 -9.03 8.10
N VAL A 302 -32.25 -7.89 8.19
CA VAL A 302 -31.07 -7.61 7.35
C VAL A 302 -29.91 -8.52 7.75
N ARG A 303 -29.23 -9.11 6.77
CA ARG A 303 -28.05 -9.94 7.02
C ARG A 303 -26.83 -9.07 7.29
N VAL A 304 -26.41 -9.01 8.56
CA VAL A 304 -25.22 -8.26 8.96
C VAL A 304 -24.04 -9.20 9.17
N LEU A 305 -22.98 -9.04 8.37
CA LEU A 305 -21.74 -9.83 8.46
C LEU A 305 -20.54 -8.91 8.69
N MET A 306 -19.65 -9.26 9.60
CA MET A 306 -18.46 -8.46 9.89
C MET A 306 -17.20 -9.32 9.86
N LEU A 307 -16.18 -8.84 9.15
CA LEU A 307 -14.81 -9.37 9.18
C LEU A 307 -13.90 -8.32 9.82
N VAL A 308 -13.61 -8.52 11.11
CA VAL A 308 -12.70 -7.65 11.86
C VAL A 308 -11.35 -8.35 11.96
N TRP A 309 -10.24 -7.63 11.86
CA TRP A 309 -8.93 -8.23 12.09
C TRP A 309 -8.82 -8.78 13.53
N ASP A 310 -8.19 -9.94 13.69
CA ASP A 310 -7.93 -10.61 14.97
C ASP A 310 -6.55 -10.18 15.50
N ASP A 311 -6.51 -9.22 16.43
CA ASP A 311 -5.28 -8.86 17.14
C ASP A 311 -5.02 -9.95 18.18
N LYS A 312 -4.09 -10.86 17.88
CA LYS A 312 -3.74 -11.98 18.76
C LYS A 312 -3.17 -11.56 20.11
N THR A 313 -2.81 -10.30 20.30
CA THR A 313 -2.35 -9.78 21.59
C THR A 313 -3.50 -9.26 22.46
N SER A 314 -4.69 -9.07 21.87
CA SER A 314 -5.91 -8.74 22.60
C SER A 314 -6.50 -10.02 23.21
N HIS A 315 -6.48 -10.13 24.54
CA HIS A 315 -7.02 -11.28 25.25
C HIS A 315 -7.89 -10.82 26.41
N SER A 316 -9.10 -11.36 26.45
CA SER A 316 -10.03 -11.06 27.53
C SER A 316 -10.56 -12.38 28.11
N SER A 317 -9.73 -12.98 28.95
CA SER A 317 -10.08 -14.14 29.77
C SER A 317 -10.78 -13.69 31.06
N PHE A 318 -11.48 -14.60 31.73
CA PHE A 318 -12.40 -14.34 32.87
C PHE A 318 -11.76 -13.62 34.08
N LEU A 319 -10.45 -13.37 34.09
CA LEU A 319 -9.72 -12.67 35.16
C LEU A 319 -8.64 -11.66 34.67
N LEU A 320 -8.40 -11.54 33.37
CA LEU A 320 -7.37 -10.64 32.78
C LEU A 320 -7.91 -10.03 31.48
N LYS A 321 -8.04 -8.69 31.46
CA LYS A 321 -8.16 -7.90 30.23
C LYS A 321 -6.75 -7.42 29.89
N THR A 322 -6.21 -7.84 28.75
CA THR A 322 -5.06 -7.20 28.13
C THR A 322 -5.56 -6.46 26.91
N ASP A 323 -5.41 -5.13 26.91
CA ASP A 323 -5.57 -4.33 25.70
C ASP A 323 -4.49 -4.76 24.70
N GLY A 324 -4.89 -4.98 23.44
CA GLY A 324 -3.96 -5.41 22.39
C GLY A 324 -2.85 -4.38 22.18
N VAL A 325 -1.67 -4.84 21.73
CA VAL A 325 -0.49 -3.99 21.50
C VAL A 325 -0.78 -2.92 20.42
N MET A 326 -1.78 -3.18 19.57
CA MET A 326 -2.14 -2.30 18.45
C MET A 326 -3.40 -1.44 18.72
N GLY A 327 -3.96 -1.46 19.93
CA GLY A 327 -5.08 -0.60 20.31
C GLY A 327 -6.38 -0.85 19.55
N THR A 328 -6.67 -2.09 19.13
CA THR A 328 -7.91 -2.46 18.43
C THR A 328 -9.05 -2.84 19.38
N HIS A 329 -10.29 -2.71 18.91
CA HIS A 329 -11.51 -3.08 19.64
C HIS A 329 -12.14 -4.40 19.17
N ASP A 330 -11.35 -5.26 18.55
CA ASP A 330 -11.78 -6.49 17.88
C ASP A 330 -12.50 -7.47 18.82
N GLU A 331 -11.87 -7.87 19.93
CA GLU A 331 -12.47 -8.79 20.90
C GLU A 331 -13.67 -8.19 21.65
N GLU A 332 -13.64 -6.89 21.96
CA GLU A 332 -14.77 -6.19 22.58
C GLU A 332 -15.99 -6.18 21.64
N THR A 333 -15.79 -5.81 20.38
CA THR A 333 -16.84 -5.76 19.36
C THR A 333 -17.39 -7.16 19.08
N ARG A 334 -16.54 -8.20 19.01
CA ARG A 334 -17.03 -9.58 18.89
C ARG A 334 -17.92 -9.98 20.07
N LYS A 335 -17.50 -9.66 21.30
CA LYS A 335 -18.27 -9.96 22.52
C LYS A 335 -19.62 -9.27 22.52
N PHE A 336 -19.68 -8.02 22.09
CA PHE A 336 -20.92 -7.25 22.00
C PHE A 336 -21.96 -7.90 21.07
N PHE A 337 -21.54 -8.48 19.94
CA PHE A 337 -22.45 -9.12 18.98
C PHE A 337 -22.75 -10.61 19.27
N LYS A 338 -22.06 -11.25 20.22
CA LYS A 338 -22.12 -12.70 20.48
C LYS A 338 -23.54 -13.28 20.66
N HIS A 339 -24.45 -12.49 21.21
CA HIS A 339 -25.85 -12.88 21.48
C HIS A 339 -26.86 -12.16 20.59
N SER A 340 -26.41 -11.63 19.45
CA SER A 340 -27.24 -10.98 18.43
C SER A 340 -27.29 -11.80 17.14
N SER A 341 -28.12 -11.39 16.19
CA SER A 341 -28.17 -11.95 14.83
C SER A 341 -27.05 -11.45 13.91
N VAL A 342 -26.26 -10.45 14.36
CA VAL A 342 -25.06 -9.99 13.66
C VAL A 342 -23.97 -11.05 13.75
N ILE A 343 -23.37 -11.41 12.62
CA ILE A 343 -22.31 -12.42 12.56
C ILE A 343 -20.95 -11.71 12.48
N CYS A 344 -20.30 -11.53 13.64
CA CYS A 344 -18.96 -10.97 13.74
C CYS A 344 -17.90 -12.07 13.78
N VAL A 345 -17.00 -12.06 12.79
CA VAL A 345 -15.89 -13.02 12.64
C VAL A 345 -14.57 -12.26 12.80
N LEU A 346 -13.77 -12.70 13.75
CA LEU A 346 -12.36 -12.29 13.86
C LEU A 346 -11.55 -13.05 12.82
N ALA A 347 -10.93 -12.30 11.93
CA ALA A 347 -10.14 -12.78 10.81
C ALA A 347 -8.66 -12.63 11.16
N PRO A 348 -7.96 -13.71 11.53
CA PRO A 348 -6.53 -13.70 11.71
C PRO A 348 -5.80 -13.68 10.38
N ARG A 349 -4.75 -12.87 10.31
CA ARG A 349 -3.85 -12.82 9.15
C ARG A 349 -2.88 -13.99 9.20
N TYR A 350 -3.24 -15.15 8.68
CA TYR A 350 -2.32 -16.29 8.57
C TYR A 350 -1.60 -16.29 7.23
N ALA A 351 -0.29 -16.59 7.25
CA ALA A 351 0.37 -17.05 6.03
C ALA A 351 -0.31 -18.33 5.56
N SER A 352 -0.43 -18.49 4.23
CA SER A 352 -0.98 -19.72 3.64
C SER A 352 -0.42 -20.97 4.32
N SER A 353 -1.28 -21.96 4.57
CA SER A 353 -0.92 -23.26 5.18
C SER A 353 0.15 -24.04 4.40
N LYS A 354 0.53 -23.54 3.22
CA LYS A 354 1.59 -24.05 2.35
C LYS A 354 2.99 -23.48 2.68
N LEU A 355 3.09 -22.48 3.56
CA LEU A 355 4.35 -21.93 4.09
C LEU A 355 4.82 -22.71 5.32
N SER A 356 6.09 -22.58 5.72
CA SER A 356 6.61 -23.25 6.94
C SER A 356 5.91 -22.75 8.20
N ILE A 357 5.85 -23.58 9.25
CA ILE A 357 5.21 -23.23 10.54
C ILE A 357 5.79 -21.93 11.12
N VAL A 358 7.11 -21.77 11.06
CA VAL A 358 7.80 -20.54 11.51
C VAL A 358 7.32 -19.31 10.72
N LYS A 359 7.19 -19.41 9.40
CA LYS A 359 6.67 -18.30 8.56
C LYS A 359 5.18 -18.04 8.81
N GLN A 360 4.39 -19.07 9.12
CA GLN A 360 2.99 -18.92 9.50
C GLN A 360 2.83 -18.17 10.83
N GLN A 361 3.70 -18.44 11.81
CA GLN A 361 3.74 -17.71 13.07
C GLN A 361 4.14 -16.25 12.85
N VAL A 362 5.22 -16.00 12.09
CA VAL A 362 5.71 -14.65 11.76
C VAL A 362 4.64 -13.80 11.06
N VAL A 363 4.01 -14.29 9.98
CA VAL A 363 2.92 -13.53 9.33
C VAL A 363 1.73 -13.37 10.26
N GLY A 364 1.44 -14.40 11.06
CA GLY A 364 0.37 -14.45 12.04
C GLY A 364 0.48 -13.43 13.18
N THR A 365 1.65 -12.88 13.43
CA THR A 365 1.92 -11.93 14.52
C THR A 365 2.33 -10.55 14.01
N LEU A 366 2.82 -10.43 12.77
CA LEU A 366 3.36 -9.17 12.24
C LEU A 366 2.41 -8.42 11.31
N PHE A 367 1.54 -9.11 10.56
CA PHE A 367 0.74 -8.51 9.50
C PHE A 367 -0.75 -8.50 9.82
N THR A 368 -1.48 -7.59 9.20
CA THR A 368 -2.89 -7.31 9.53
C THR A 368 -3.84 -7.53 8.35
N HIS A 369 -5.13 -7.53 8.64
CA HIS A 369 -6.15 -7.26 7.63
C HIS A 369 -6.54 -5.79 7.69
N HIS A 370 -6.07 -4.99 6.74
CA HIS A 370 -6.14 -3.54 6.82
C HIS A 370 -7.23 -2.89 5.94
N GLN A 371 -7.99 -3.72 5.21
CA GLN A 371 -9.12 -3.29 4.38
C GLN A 371 -10.26 -2.70 5.21
N LYS A 372 -10.64 -1.45 4.91
CA LYS A 372 -11.87 -0.82 5.41
C LYS A 372 -12.91 -0.79 4.29
N SER A 373 -14.02 -1.50 4.47
CA SER A 373 -15.10 -1.50 3.48
C SER A 373 -16.47 -1.76 4.10
N ILE A 374 -17.50 -1.14 3.52
CA ILE A 374 -18.91 -1.34 3.89
C ILE A 374 -19.69 -1.61 2.61
N LEU A 375 -20.37 -2.75 2.55
CA LEU A 375 -21.17 -3.20 1.43
C LEU A 375 -22.61 -3.35 1.88
N LEU A 376 -23.54 -2.73 1.16
CA LEU A 376 -24.95 -2.80 1.49
C LEU A 376 -25.80 -2.66 0.24
N ASP A 377 -27.05 -3.10 0.31
CA ASP A 377 -28.01 -2.88 -0.76
C ASP A 377 -28.70 -1.51 -0.62
N THR A 378 -28.71 -0.71 -1.68
CA THR A 378 -29.41 0.58 -1.79
C THR A 378 -30.43 0.56 -2.93
N GLN A 379 -31.28 1.58 -2.98
CA GLN A 379 -32.27 1.79 -4.03
C GLN A 379 -31.61 1.95 -5.40
N ALA A 380 -32.07 1.15 -6.37
CA ALA A 380 -31.74 1.29 -7.79
C ALA A 380 -32.94 1.89 -8.55
N TYR A 381 -32.87 1.95 -9.88
CA TYR A 381 -33.98 2.43 -10.70
C TYR A 381 -35.24 1.56 -10.54
N GLY A 382 -36.40 2.21 -10.46
CA GLY A 382 -37.69 1.55 -10.26
C GLY A 382 -37.83 0.95 -8.86
N ASN A 383 -38.30 -0.30 -8.77
CA ASN A 383 -38.44 -1.04 -7.50
C ASN A 383 -37.25 -1.96 -7.22
N ASN A 384 -36.17 -1.84 -7.98
CA ASN A 384 -34.99 -2.68 -7.83
C ASN A 384 -34.02 -2.10 -6.80
N ARG A 385 -33.09 -2.94 -6.35
CA ARG A 385 -31.97 -2.57 -5.49
C ARG A 385 -30.65 -2.92 -6.17
N LYS A 386 -29.57 -2.32 -5.70
CA LYS A 386 -28.19 -2.53 -6.16
C LYS A 386 -27.27 -2.61 -4.96
N VAL A 387 -26.07 -3.14 -5.14
CA VAL A 387 -25.01 -3.06 -4.12
C VAL A 387 -24.29 -1.71 -4.26
N SER A 388 -24.14 -1.01 -3.14
CA SER A 388 -23.22 0.13 -3.00
C SER A 388 -22.08 -0.27 -2.08
N ALA A 389 -20.89 0.27 -2.34
CA ALA A 389 -19.69 -0.02 -1.57
C ALA A 389 -19.01 1.27 -1.10
N PHE A 390 -18.63 1.30 0.18
CA PHE A 390 -17.75 2.32 0.74
C PHE A 390 -16.36 1.72 0.94
N VAL A 391 -15.32 2.42 0.51
CA VAL A 391 -13.91 2.00 0.61
C VAL A 391 -13.02 3.23 0.85
N GLY A 392 -11.98 3.10 1.68
CA GLY A 392 -11.03 4.17 1.93
C GLY A 392 -10.14 3.93 3.15
N GLY A 393 -9.66 5.01 3.77
CA GLY A 393 -8.81 4.99 4.96
C GLY A 393 -9.56 4.97 6.29
N LEU A 394 -10.82 5.43 6.31
CA LEU A 394 -11.63 5.46 7.54
C LEU A 394 -12.14 4.08 7.97
N ASP A 395 -11.67 3.60 9.12
CA ASP A 395 -12.32 2.54 9.89
C ASP A 395 -13.53 3.10 10.67
N LEU A 396 -14.53 2.27 10.94
CA LEU A 396 -15.65 2.63 11.82
C LEU A 396 -15.25 2.42 13.30
N CYS A 397 -14.29 3.21 13.77
CA CYS A 397 -13.79 3.17 15.13
C CYS A 397 -13.49 4.56 15.70
N ASP A 398 -13.08 4.58 16.96
CA ASP A 398 -12.78 5.78 17.75
C ASP A 398 -11.68 6.64 17.13
N GLY A 399 -11.77 7.95 17.34
CA GLY A 399 -10.82 8.96 16.86
C GLY A 399 -10.95 9.33 15.38
N ARG A 400 -11.73 8.59 14.59
CA ARG A 400 -11.85 8.77 13.12
C ARG A 400 -12.88 9.81 12.71
N TYR A 401 -13.82 10.16 13.58
CA TYR A 401 -14.75 11.25 13.28
C TYR A 401 -14.00 12.58 13.38
N ASP A 402 -13.97 13.30 12.28
CA ASP A 402 -13.46 14.67 12.23
C ASP A 402 -14.12 15.44 11.10
N THR A 403 -13.85 16.74 11.11
CA THR A 403 -14.25 17.71 10.09
C THR A 403 -13.02 18.49 9.62
N PRO A 404 -13.06 19.16 8.44
CA PRO A 404 -11.95 19.97 7.95
C PRO A 404 -11.47 21.11 8.88
N GLU A 405 -12.20 21.43 9.96
CA GLU A 405 -11.74 22.35 11.02
C GLU A 405 -10.64 21.77 11.90
N HIS A 406 -10.58 20.44 12.02
CA HIS A 406 -9.60 19.70 12.81
C HIS A 406 -9.38 20.26 14.22
N ARG A 407 -10.49 20.42 14.96
CA ARG A 407 -10.55 21.02 16.31
C ARG A 407 -9.61 20.28 17.28
N LEU A 408 -8.77 21.04 17.99
CA LEU A 408 -7.83 20.52 18.98
C LEU A 408 -8.39 20.54 20.40
N PHE A 409 -9.06 21.65 20.74
CA PHE A 409 -9.53 21.96 22.09
C PHE A 409 -11.05 22.26 22.14
N SER A 410 -11.64 22.71 21.03
CA SER A 410 -13.08 22.94 20.96
C SER A 410 -13.88 21.63 20.89
N ASP A 411 -15.08 21.67 21.45
CA ASP A 411 -16.08 20.59 21.42
C ASP A 411 -15.65 19.25 22.03
N LEU A 412 -14.61 19.27 22.88
CA LEU A 412 -14.14 18.08 23.60
C LEU A 412 -15.21 17.49 24.53
N ASP A 413 -16.07 18.32 25.11
CA ASP A 413 -17.17 17.87 26.01
C ASP A 413 -18.52 17.70 25.27
N THR A 414 -18.56 17.89 23.95
CA THR A 414 -19.77 17.78 23.11
C THR A 414 -19.57 16.76 21.99
N VAL A 415 -19.00 17.16 20.86
CA VAL A 415 -18.80 16.33 19.65
C VAL A 415 -17.81 15.18 19.92
N PHE A 416 -16.83 15.40 20.80
CA PHE A 416 -15.75 14.44 21.08
C PHE A 416 -15.77 13.84 22.50
N ALA A 417 -16.83 14.07 23.28
CA ALA A 417 -16.91 13.70 24.72
C ALA A 417 -16.58 12.23 25.02
N ASP A 418 -17.05 11.32 24.16
CA ASP A 418 -16.86 9.87 24.29
C ASP A 418 -15.88 9.31 23.23
N ASP A 419 -15.11 10.18 22.58
CA ASP A 419 -14.26 9.85 21.44
C ASP A 419 -12.94 10.64 21.42
N TYR A 420 -12.37 10.88 22.60
CA TYR A 420 -11.03 11.43 22.70
C TYR A 420 -9.99 10.41 22.24
N HIS A 421 -9.19 10.80 21.24
CA HIS A 421 -8.11 9.99 20.71
C HIS A 421 -6.83 10.82 20.59
N ASN A 422 -5.77 10.39 21.28
CA ASN A 422 -4.41 10.89 21.09
C ASN A 422 -3.38 9.92 21.70
N PRO A 423 -2.80 8.99 20.90
CA PRO A 423 -1.86 8.01 21.41
C PRO A 423 -0.43 8.55 21.59
N THR A 424 -0.21 9.85 21.37
CA THR A 424 1.07 10.51 21.66
C THR A 424 1.26 10.75 23.16
N PHE A 425 0.16 10.86 23.90
CA PHE A 425 0.18 11.16 25.34
C PHE A 425 -0.27 9.96 26.17
N PRO A 426 0.10 9.91 27.47
CA PRO A 426 -0.38 8.88 28.38
C PRO A 426 -1.90 8.86 28.50
N ALA A 427 -2.45 7.68 28.75
CA ALA A 427 -3.88 7.50 29.01
C ALA A 427 -4.37 8.42 30.13
N GLY A 428 -5.53 9.06 29.92
CA GLY A 428 -6.12 10.03 30.85
C GLY A 428 -5.85 11.50 30.51
N THR A 429 -4.97 11.78 29.54
CA THR A 429 -4.89 13.11 28.93
C THR A 429 -6.18 13.39 28.18
N LYS A 430 -6.75 14.60 28.34
CA LYS A 430 -8.02 15.00 27.72
C LYS A 430 -7.88 16.03 26.61
N ALA A 431 -6.71 16.65 26.47
CA ALA A 431 -6.46 17.68 25.46
C ALA A 431 -4.95 17.87 25.21
N PRO A 432 -4.54 18.20 23.96
CA PRO A 432 -5.40 18.25 22.77
C PRO A 432 -5.78 16.86 22.29
N ARG A 433 -6.92 16.72 21.59
CA ARG A 433 -7.15 15.54 20.77
C ARG A 433 -6.17 15.53 19.59
N GLN A 434 -5.94 14.38 18.98
CA GLN A 434 -5.26 14.29 17.69
C GLN A 434 -6.33 14.37 16.58
N PRO A 435 -6.38 15.45 15.79
CA PRO A 435 -7.27 15.51 14.64
C PRO A 435 -6.92 14.45 13.60
N TRP A 436 -7.91 14.04 12.81
CA TRP A 436 -7.85 12.90 11.91
C TRP A 436 -8.26 13.33 10.50
N HIS A 437 -7.27 13.59 9.65
CA HIS A 437 -7.48 13.87 8.24
C HIS A 437 -7.44 12.58 7.43
N ASP A 438 -8.50 12.28 6.70
CA ASP A 438 -8.60 11.02 5.95
C ASP A 438 -9.51 11.14 4.72
N GLN A 439 -9.48 10.09 3.90
CA GLN A 439 -10.22 10.03 2.65
C GLN A 439 -11.01 8.72 2.55
N HIS A 440 -12.21 8.82 1.97
CA HIS A 440 -13.07 7.67 1.72
C HIS A 440 -13.88 7.88 0.44
N CYS A 441 -14.45 6.83 -0.11
CA CYS A 441 -15.34 6.95 -1.25
C CYS A 441 -16.55 6.02 -1.14
N ARG A 442 -17.64 6.42 -1.79
CA ARG A 442 -18.79 5.55 -2.09
C ARG A 442 -18.83 5.32 -3.58
N MET A 443 -18.86 4.06 -3.99
CA MET A 443 -19.00 3.65 -5.38
C MET A 443 -20.27 2.84 -5.60
N GLU A 444 -20.86 3.02 -6.78
CA GLU A 444 -22.04 2.31 -7.25
C GLU A 444 -21.85 1.87 -8.70
N GLY A 445 -22.63 0.88 -9.12
CA GLY A 445 -22.50 0.24 -10.43
C GLY A 445 -21.63 -1.02 -10.35
N PRO A 446 -21.11 -1.51 -11.49
CA PRO A 446 -20.52 -2.84 -11.55
C PRO A 446 -19.29 -3.03 -10.64
N ALA A 447 -18.50 -1.99 -10.40
CA ALA A 447 -17.33 -2.04 -9.50
C ALA A 447 -17.66 -2.38 -8.04
N ALA A 448 -18.87 -2.06 -7.56
CA ALA A 448 -19.29 -2.43 -6.21
C ALA A 448 -19.36 -3.97 -6.03
N TYR A 449 -19.63 -4.71 -7.11
CA TYR A 449 -19.65 -6.17 -7.10
C TYR A 449 -18.25 -6.79 -7.03
N ASP A 450 -17.21 -6.08 -7.48
CA ASP A 450 -15.82 -6.52 -7.31
C ASP A 450 -15.40 -6.42 -5.83
N ILE A 451 -15.82 -5.36 -5.13
CA ILE A 451 -15.66 -5.23 -3.67
C ILE A 451 -16.42 -6.34 -2.94
N LEU A 452 -17.66 -6.63 -3.36
CA LEU A 452 -18.43 -7.76 -2.82
C LEU A 452 -17.72 -9.09 -3.03
N LYS A 453 -17.22 -9.37 -4.24
CA LYS A 453 -16.47 -10.57 -4.57
C LYS A 453 -15.23 -10.71 -3.69
N ASN A 454 -14.51 -9.61 -3.41
CA ASN A 454 -13.43 -9.59 -2.44
C ASN A 454 -13.92 -9.99 -1.02
N PHE A 455 -14.99 -9.40 -0.53
CA PHE A 455 -15.56 -9.74 0.79
C PHE A 455 -15.92 -11.22 0.87
N GLU A 456 -16.66 -11.75 -0.12
CA GLU A 456 -17.08 -13.15 -0.13
C GLU A 456 -15.90 -14.12 -0.17
N GLN A 457 -14.88 -13.81 -0.98
CA GLN A 457 -13.65 -14.60 -1.05
C GLN A 457 -12.94 -14.69 0.30
N ARG A 458 -12.89 -13.57 1.04
CA ARG A 458 -12.32 -13.50 2.40
C ARG A 458 -13.21 -14.20 3.42
N TRP A 459 -14.52 -13.98 3.37
CA TRP A 459 -15.50 -14.60 4.28
C TRP A 459 -15.38 -16.12 4.25
N ARG A 460 -15.47 -16.71 3.05
CA ARG A 460 -15.36 -18.16 2.85
C ARG A 460 -14.00 -18.72 3.27
N LYS A 461 -12.96 -17.87 3.33
CA LYS A 461 -11.64 -18.27 3.84
C LYS A 461 -11.59 -18.26 5.36
N ALA A 462 -12.08 -17.19 5.99
CA ALA A 462 -12.07 -16.99 7.43
C ALA A 462 -12.95 -18.03 8.16
N THR A 463 -14.10 -18.38 7.60
CA THR A 463 -15.07 -19.29 8.26
C THR A 463 -14.78 -20.79 8.07
N LYS A 464 -13.80 -21.16 7.22
CA LYS A 464 -13.48 -22.56 6.86
C LYS A 464 -13.18 -23.47 8.07
N TRP A 465 -12.55 -22.95 9.13
CA TRP A 465 -12.18 -23.75 10.30
C TRP A 465 -13.34 -23.96 11.28
N SER A 466 -14.30 -23.03 11.31
CA SER A 466 -15.55 -23.17 12.09
C SER A 466 -16.33 -24.41 11.64
N GLU A 467 -16.39 -24.67 10.34
CA GLU A 467 -17.07 -25.84 9.76
C GLU A 467 -16.44 -27.19 10.15
N PHE A 468 -15.11 -27.23 10.31
CA PHE A 468 -14.38 -28.45 10.67
C PHE A 468 -14.51 -28.77 12.16
N GLY A 469 -14.46 -27.75 13.04
CA GLY A 469 -14.70 -27.92 14.47
C GLY A 469 -16.15 -28.30 14.80
N GLN A 470 -17.12 -27.81 14.03
CA GLN A 470 -18.53 -28.18 14.17
C GLN A 470 -18.82 -29.61 13.71
N ARG A 471 -18.02 -30.23 12.83
CA ARG A 471 -18.18 -31.66 12.48
C ARG A 471 -17.90 -32.63 13.64
N PHE A 472 -17.13 -32.22 14.64
CA PHE A 472 -16.83 -33.06 15.82
C PHE A 472 -17.80 -32.88 16.99
N LYS A 473 -18.63 -31.82 16.97
CA LYS A 473 -19.78 -31.66 17.88
C LYS A 473 -21.02 -32.07 17.11
N LYS A 474 -21.74 -33.13 17.52
CA LYS A 474 -23.03 -33.56 16.89
C LYS A 474 -24.16 -32.52 17.09
N ILE A 475 -23.96 -31.29 16.63
CA ILE A 475 -24.95 -30.22 16.60
C ILE A 475 -24.98 -29.75 15.14
N ARG A 476 -26.08 -30.05 14.46
CA ARG A 476 -26.33 -29.60 13.08
C ARG A 476 -26.57 -28.09 13.08
N HIS A 477 -25.54 -27.31 12.80
CA HIS A 477 -25.71 -25.92 12.35
C HIS A 477 -24.90 -25.73 11.05
N HIS A 478 -25.58 -25.83 9.91
CA HIS A 478 -25.07 -25.55 8.56
C HIS A 478 -24.78 -24.04 8.30
N HIS A 479 -24.46 -23.24 9.32
CA HIS A 479 -24.72 -21.79 9.31
C HIS A 479 -23.69 -20.88 8.62
N HIS A 480 -22.51 -21.36 8.18
CA HIS A 480 -21.45 -20.45 7.69
C HIS A 480 -21.37 -20.26 6.16
N ASP A 481 -21.61 -21.31 5.35
CA ASP A 481 -21.71 -21.18 3.89
C ASP A 481 -23.07 -20.58 3.45
N ASP A 482 -24.14 -20.76 4.25
CA ASP A 482 -25.46 -20.12 4.04
C ASP A 482 -25.54 -18.67 4.57
N ALA A 483 -24.46 -18.15 5.18
CA ALA A 483 -24.45 -16.78 5.72
C ALA A 483 -24.42 -15.71 4.61
N LEU A 484 -23.75 -16.00 3.49
CA LEU A 484 -23.68 -15.09 2.35
C LEU A 484 -24.96 -15.19 1.53
N ILE A 485 -25.55 -14.03 1.21
CA ILE A 485 -26.75 -13.97 0.37
C ILE A 485 -26.37 -14.25 -1.08
N LYS A 486 -27.12 -15.13 -1.72
CA LYS A 486 -27.01 -15.43 -3.15
C LYS A 486 -27.84 -14.42 -3.94
N LEU A 487 -27.22 -13.28 -4.28
CA LEU A 487 -27.90 -12.15 -4.93
C LEU A 487 -28.55 -12.55 -6.26
N ASP A 488 -27.93 -13.47 -7.01
CA ASP A 488 -28.44 -14.01 -8.27
C ASP A 488 -29.82 -14.71 -8.15
N ARG A 489 -30.25 -15.03 -6.92
CA ARG A 489 -31.56 -15.62 -6.64
C ARG A 489 -32.63 -14.60 -6.26
N ILE A 490 -32.27 -13.34 -6.12
CA ILE A 490 -33.17 -12.25 -5.72
C ILE A 490 -33.38 -11.36 -6.95
N SER A 491 -34.48 -11.59 -7.68
CA SER A 491 -34.71 -10.98 -9.00
C SER A 491 -34.82 -9.46 -9.00
N TRP A 492 -35.08 -8.84 -7.84
CA TRP A 492 -35.16 -7.38 -7.69
C TRP A 492 -33.86 -6.75 -7.17
N ILE A 493 -32.77 -7.51 -7.01
CA ILE A 493 -31.43 -6.97 -6.81
C ILE A 493 -30.67 -7.11 -8.13
N LEU A 494 -30.26 -6.00 -8.73
CA LEU A 494 -29.52 -5.96 -9.99
C LEU A 494 -28.09 -6.46 -9.77
N SER A 495 -27.81 -7.74 -9.95
CA SER A 495 -26.48 -8.32 -9.71
C SER A 495 -25.97 -9.17 -10.89
N PRO A 496 -24.65 -9.33 -11.04
CA PRO A 496 -24.08 -10.28 -11.99
C PRO A 496 -24.62 -11.71 -11.81
N SER A 497 -24.82 -12.40 -12.92
CA SER A 497 -25.32 -13.79 -12.94
C SER A 497 -24.82 -14.51 -14.20
N PRO A 498 -25.03 -15.83 -14.36
CA PRO A 498 -24.67 -16.52 -15.61
C PRO A 498 -25.32 -15.91 -16.87
N ALA A 499 -26.45 -15.21 -16.73
CA ALA A 499 -27.13 -14.52 -17.83
C ALA A 499 -26.77 -13.02 -17.94
N VAL A 500 -26.19 -12.43 -16.89
CA VAL A 500 -25.85 -11.00 -16.80
C VAL A 500 -24.35 -10.88 -16.50
N PRO A 501 -23.51 -10.59 -17.51
CA PRO A 501 -22.08 -10.38 -17.32
C PRO A 501 -21.75 -9.33 -16.26
N GLU A 502 -20.53 -9.41 -15.71
CA GLU A 502 -20.09 -8.54 -14.60
C GLU A 502 -20.03 -7.03 -14.94
N ASP A 503 -20.08 -6.63 -16.22
CA ASP A 503 -20.07 -5.22 -16.67
C ASP A 503 -21.26 -4.91 -17.61
N ASP A 504 -22.34 -5.68 -17.50
CA ASP A 504 -23.54 -5.51 -18.34
C ASP A 504 -24.19 -4.13 -18.10
N PRO A 505 -24.66 -3.43 -19.15
CA PRO A 505 -25.33 -2.13 -19.02
C PRO A 505 -26.54 -2.12 -18.07
N ILE A 506 -27.18 -3.25 -17.79
CA ILE A 506 -28.26 -3.33 -16.80
C ILE A 506 -27.77 -3.03 -15.37
N LEU A 507 -26.47 -3.22 -15.10
CA LEU A 507 -25.83 -2.93 -13.82
C LEU A 507 -25.32 -1.48 -13.72
N TRP A 508 -25.38 -0.73 -14.83
CA TRP A 508 -24.90 0.64 -14.88
C TRP A 508 -25.85 1.58 -14.12
N VAL A 509 -25.27 2.48 -13.34
CA VAL A 509 -26.00 3.55 -12.63
C VAL A 509 -25.91 4.89 -13.35
N SER A 510 -24.97 5.02 -14.28
CA SER A 510 -24.84 6.13 -15.22
C SER A 510 -24.60 5.57 -16.63
N ASN A 511 -25.07 6.26 -17.66
CA ASN A 511 -24.90 5.82 -19.04
C ASN A 511 -23.59 6.39 -19.62
N GLU A 512 -23.00 5.72 -20.61
CA GLU A 512 -21.72 6.18 -21.21
C GLU A 512 -21.79 7.59 -21.83
N GLY A 513 -22.97 8.09 -22.21
CA GLY A 513 -23.14 9.44 -22.74
C GLY A 513 -23.28 10.53 -21.66
N ASP A 514 -23.44 10.16 -20.40
CA ASP A 514 -23.54 11.07 -19.27
C ASP A 514 -22.14 11.61 -18.90
N PRO A 515 -21.93 12.94 -18.91
CA PRO A 515 -20.66 13.53 -18.48
C PRO A 515 -20.24 13.14 -17.06
N GLU A 516 -21.19 12.82 -16.18
CA GLU A 516 -20.91 12.42 -14.79
C GLU A 516 -20.63 10.92 -14.62
N ASN A 517 -20.63 10.14 -15.71
CA ASN A 517 -20.28 8.72 -15.68
C ASN A 517 -18.85 8.52 -15.16
N TRP A 518 -18.63 7.40 -14.46
CA TRP A 518 -17.33 6.98 -13.97
C TRP A 518 -16.93 5.62 -14.49
N HIS A 519 -15.66 5.52 -14.88
CA HIS A 519 -14.98 4.24 -15.04
C HIS A 519 -14.20 3.96 -13.75
N ILE A 520 -14.46 2.82 -13.11
CA ILE A 520 -13.94 2.47 -11.79
C ILE A 520 -13.29 1.08 -11.86
N GLN A 521 -12.11 0.94 -11.28
CA GLN A 521 -11.36 -0.31 -11.23
C GLN A 521 -10.93 -0.61 -9.80
N VAL A 522 -11.10 -1.86 -9.37
CA VAL A 522 -10.73 -2.30 -8.02
C VAL A 522 -9.34 -2.93 -8.02
N PHE A 523 -8.54 -2.59 -7.02
CA PHE A 523 -7.19 -3.11 -6.82
C PHE A 523 -7.04 -3.68 -5.41
N ARG A 524 -6.12 -4.65 -5.25
CA ARG A 524 -5.83 -5.24 -3.95
C ARG A 524 -4.35 -5.54 -3.76
N SER A 525 -3.99 -5.61 -2.49
CA SER A 525 -2.82 -6.35 -2.01
C SER A 525 -3.37 -7.51 -1.20
N ILE A 526 -3.37 -8.72 -1.74
CA ILE A 526 -3.93 -9.88 -1.04
C ILE A 526 -3.35 -11.18 -1.57
N ASP A 527 -3.35 -12.22 -0.73
CA ASP A 527 -2.86 -13.54 -1.12
C ASP A 527 -3.86 -14.68 -0.88
N SER A 528 -3.58 -15.84 -1.48
CA SER A 528 -4.35 -17.07 -1.31
C SER A 528 -4.42 -17.61 0.13
N GLY A 529 -3.63 -17.06 1.06
CA GLY A 529 -3.76 -17.27 2.49
C GLY A 529 -5.00 -16.58 3.07
N SER A 530 -5.41 -15.45 2.48
CA SER A 530 -6.53 -14.60 2.94
C SER A 530 -7.83 -14.78 2.14
N VAL A 531 -7.77 -15.43 0.97
CA VAL A 531 -8.96 -15.67 0.13
C VAL A 531 -9.19 -17.15 -0.22
N LYS A 532 -10.45 -17.48 -0.50
CA LYS A 532 -10.88 -18.72 -1.17
C LYS A 532 -11.26 -18.37 -2.61
N GLY A 533 -10.83 -19.18 -3.57
CA GLY A 533 -11.18 -19.01 -4.99
C GLY A 533 -9.99 -18.71 -5.90
N PHE A 534 -8.83 -18.32 -5.35
CA PHE A 534 -7.61 -18.19 -6.14
C PHE A 534 -7.19 -19.53 -6.78
N PRO A 535 -6.65 -19.48 -8.01
CA PRO A 535 -6.18 -20.66 -8.72
C PRO A 535 -5.06 -21.37 -7.96
N LYS A 536 -4.81 -22.63 -8.33
CA LYS A 536 -3.77 -23.46 -7.70
C LYS A 536 -2.55 -23.68 -8.58
N ASN A 537 -2.69 -23.51 -9.90
CA ASN A 537 -1.62 -23.69 -10.87
C ASN A 537 -1.24 -22.32 -11.46
N VAL A 538 -0.05 -22.28 -12.07
CA VAL A 538 0.55 -21.04 -12.58
C VAL A 538 -0.21 -20.47 -13.76
N ARG A 539 -0.59 -21.31 -14.73
CA ARG A 539 -1.29 -20.86 -15.95
C ARG A 539 -2.59 -20.13 -15.64
N ASP A 540 -3.39 -20.67 -14.71
CA ASP A 540 -4.64 -20.05 -14.31
C ASP A 540 -4.41 -18.78 -13.47
N ALA A 541 -3.31 -18.71 -12.70
CA ALA A 541 -2.91 -17.52 -11.96
C ALA A 541 -2.47 -16.39 -12.92
N GLU A 542 -1.59 -16.70 -13.86
CA GLU A 542 -1.14 -15.79 -14.92
C GLU A 542 -2.33 -15.29 -15.76
N ALA A 543 -3.27 -16.17 -16.13
CA ALA A 543 -4.48 -15.78 -16.86
C ALA A 543 -5.41 -14.83 -16.08
N GLN A 544 -5.23 -14.72 -14.76
CA GLN A 544 -5.94 -13.79 -13.88
C GLN A 544 -5.04 -12.64 -13.41
N ASN A 545 -3.86 -12.46 -14.02
CA ASN A 545 -2.84 -11.47 -13.65
C ASN A 545 -2.38 -11.57 -12.19
N LEU A 546 -2.29 -12.79 -11.67
CA LEU A 546 -1.80 -13.09 -10.33
C LEU A 546 -0.40 -13.73 -10.41
N THR A 547 0.44 -13.43 -9.44
CA THR A 547 1.78 -14.02 -9.36
C THR A 547 1.79 -15.23 -8.41
N LEU A 548 2.51 -16.29 -8.77
CA LEU A 548 2.73 -17.43 -7.88
C LEU A 548 4.13 -17.36 -7.29
N GLU A 549 4.24 -17.01 -6.01
CA GLU A 549 5.50 -17.05 -5.29
C GLU A 549 5.58 -18.21 -4.32
N LYS A 550 6.59 -19.08 -4.49
CA LYS A 550 6.79 -20.32 -3.73
C LYS A 550 5.59 -21.28 -3.86
N LYS A 551 4.51 -21.01 -3.11
CA LYS A 551 3.24 -21.75 -3.09
C LYS A 551 2.03 -20.85 -2.84
N LEU A 552 2.23 -19.53 -2.88
CA LEU A 552 1.26 -18.51 -2.56
C LEU A 552 0.92 -17.77 -3.84
N VAL A 553 -0.37 -17.76 -4.21
CA VAL A 553 -0.86 -16.86 -5.27
C VAL A 553 -1.09 -15.50 -4.63
N ILE A 554 -0.55 -14.44 -5.23
CA ILE A 554 -0.52 -13.08 -4.71
C ILE A 554 -1.13 -12.15 -5.78
N ASP A 555 -1.93 -11.20 -5.31
CA ASP A 555 -2.46 -10.05 -6.04
C ASP A 555 -1.70 -8.82 -5.53
N THR A 556 -0.97 -8.14 -6.41
CA THR A 556 -0.21 -6.90 -6.15
C THR A 556 -0.75 -5.74 -6.98
N SER A 557 -2.02 -5.81 -7.39
CA SER A 557 -2.61 -4.86 -8.33
C SER A 557 -2.62 -3.42 -7.83
N ILE A 558 -2.56 -3.17 -6.51
CA ILE A 558 -2.39 -1.80 -5.97
C ILE A 558 -1.05 -1.21 -6.41
N GLN A 559 0.07 -1.93 -6.18
CA GLN A 559 1.38 -1.44 -6.60
C GLN A 559 1.42 -1.23 -8.13
N THR A 560 0.84 -2.15 -8.90
CA THR A 560 0.73 -2.01 -10.37
C THR A 560 -0.04 -0.75 -10.76
N ALA A 561 -1.15 -0.44 -10.08
CA ALA A 561 -1.95 0.74 -10.35
C ALA A 561 -1.20 2.04 -10.05
N TYR A 562 -0.49 2.11 -8.91
CA TYR A 562 0.35 3.27 -8.59
C TYR A 562 1.47 3.47 -9.63
N ILE A 563 2.20 2.42 -9.99
CA ILE A 563 3.28 2.50 -11.00
C ILE A 563 2.73 3.01 -12.34
N GLN A 564 1.65 2.41 -12.84
CA GLN A 564 1.09 2.80 -14.14
C GLN A 564 0.52 4.22 -14.12
N ALA A 565 -0.09 4.66 -13.01
CA ALA A 565 -0.60 6.02 -12.86
C ALA A 565 0.55 7.05 -12.84
N ILE A 566 1.63 6.79 -12.10
CA ILE A 566 2.82 7.66 -12.05
C ILE A 566 3.48 7.76 -13.43
N ARG A 567 3.67 6.63 -14.10
CA ARG A 567 4.30 6.61 -15.44
C ARG A 567 3.47 7.37 -16.48
N GLN A 568 2.14 7.32 -16.39
CA GLN A 568 1.21 7.99 -17.30
C GLN A 568 0.97 9.47 -16.98
N ALA A 569 1.32 9.95 -15.78
CA ALA A 569 1.13 11.34 -15.38
C ALA A 569 1.81 12.33 -16.36
N GLN A 570 1.18 13.44 -16.70
CA GLN A 570 1.72 14.40 -17.66
C GLN A 570 1.98 15.78 -17.07
N HIS A 571 1.22 16.18 -16.04
CA HIS A 571 1.20 17.53 -15.50
C HIS A 571 1.59 17.56 -14.03
N PHE A 572 0.90 16.81 -13.17
CA PHE A 572 1.22 16.79 -11.74
C PHE A 572 0.69 15.54 -11.03
N ILE A 573 1.24 15.29 -9.84
CA ILE A 573 0.76 14.27 -8.92
C ILE A 573 0.55 14.89 -7.54
N TYR A 574 -0.58 14.59 -6.91
CA TYR A 574 -0.90 14.98 -5.54
C TYR A 574 -1.18 13.74 -4.70
N ILE A 575 -0.42 13.54 -3.63
CA ILE A 575 -0.47 12.35 -2.78
C ILE A 575 -0.76 12.79 -1.34
N GLU A 576 -1.71 12.13 -0.71
CA GLU A 576 -1.88 12.16 0.74
C GLU A 576 -1.73 10.73 1.25
N ASN A 577 -0.75 10.49 2.13
CA ASN A 577 -0.48 9.14 2.62
C ASN A 577 0.03 9.13 4.06
N GLN A 578 -0.42 8.15 4.86
CA GLN A 578 0.09 7.95 6.22
C GLN A 578 1.59 7.61 6.27
N TYR A 579 2.09 6.87 5.27
CA TYR A 579 3.50 6.53 5.17
C TYR A 579 4.02 6.86 3.79
N PHE A 580 5.29 7.25 3.73
CA PHE A 580 5.98 7.45 2.47
C PHE A 580 7.41 6.91 2.59
N LEU A 581 7.57 5.61 2.34
CA LEU A 581 8.87 4.95 2.35
C LEU A 581 8.89 3.76 1.38
N GLY A 582 10.04 3.53 0.76
CA GLY A 582 10.18 2.45 -0.21
C GLY A 582 11.35 2.64 -1.15
N SER A 583 11.47 1.69 -2.09
CA SER A 583 12.59 1.59 -3.02
C SER A 583 13.94 1.50 -2.31
N SER A 584 14.03 0.70 -1.23
CA SER A 584 15.22 0.66 -0.37
C SER A 584 16.50 0.34 -1.13
N PHE A 585 16.43 -0.43 -2.21
CA PHE A 585 17.57 -0.69 -3.10
C PHE A 585 18.27 0.58 -3.63
N GLY A 586 17.56 1.72 -3.68
CA GLY A 586 18.08 3.02 -4.08
C GLY A 586 18.53 3.93 -2.92
N TRP A 587 18.25 3.56 -1.66
CA TRP A 587 18.61 4.39 -0.51
C TRP A 587 20.13 4.60 -0.38
N PRO A 588 20.59 5.75 0.15
CA PRO A 588 22.03 6.00 0.32
C PRO A 588 22.66 5.04 1.34
N SER A 589 21.89 4.57 2.32
CA SER A 589 22.26 3.51 3.26
C SER A 589 21.13 2.49 3.46
N TYR A 590 21.40 1.34 4.07
CA TYR A 590 20.39 0.28 4.31
C TYR A 590 19.70 -0.27 3.04
N LYS A 591 20.46 -0.42 1.94
CA LYS A 591 19.92 -0.87 0.64
C LYS A 591 19.18 -2.21 0.63
N ASN A 592 19.41 -3.04 1.65
CA ASN A 592 18.84 -4.38 1.78
C ASN A 592 17.71 -4.46 2.82
N ALA A 593 17.11 -3.33 3.23
CA ALA A 593 15.99 -3.31 4.19
C ALA A 593 14.74 -4.06 3.69
N GLY A 594 14.65 -4.32 2.38
CA GLY A 594 13.59 -5.10 1.78
C GLY A 594 12.27 -4.35 1.64
N ALA A 595 12.33 -3.02 1.54
CA ALA A 595 11.23 -2.15 1.15
C ALA A 595 11.28 -1.92 -0.37
N ASP A 596 11.06 -2.98 -1.13
CA ASP A 596 11.34 -3.05 -2.57
C ASP A 596 10.23 -2.46 -3.47
N ASN A 597 9.15 -1.93 -2.90
CA ASN A 597 8.11 -1.23 -3.67
C ASN A 597 8.70 -0.06 -4.48
N LEU A 598 8.16 0.16 -5.68
CA LEU A 598 8.75 1.07 -6.66
C LEU A 598 8.24 2.50 -6.57
N ILE A 599 7.30 2.81 -5.68
CA ILE A 599 6.51 4.05 -5.75
C ILE A 599 7.40 5.30 -5.62
N PRO A 600 8.30 5.42 -4.62
CA PRO A 600 9.19 6.57 -4.51
C PRO A 600 10.15 6.71 -5.71
N MET A 601 10.71 5.59 -6.18
CA MET A 601 11.64 5.60 -7.31
C MET A 601 10.94 6.00 -8.63
N GLU A 602 9.74 5.50 -8.89
CA GLU A 602 8.96 5.87 -10.08
C GLU A 602 8.62 7.37 -10.08
N LEU A 603 8.30 7.97 -8.93
CA LEU A 603 8.09 9.41 -8.81
C LEU A 603 9.35 10.21 -9.14
N ALA A 604 10.50 9.84 -8.55
CA ALA A 604 11.77 10.53 -8.79
C ALA A 604 12.20 10.41 -10.27
N LEU A 605 12.10 9.23 -10.87
CA LEU A 605 12.43 9.02 -12.27
C LEU A 605 11.42 9.69 -13.21
N LYS A 606 10.14 9.77 -12.84
CA LYS A 606 9.14 10.54 -13.59
C LYS A 606 9.49 12.01 -13.62
N ILE A 607 9.83 12.61 -12.48
CA ILE A 607 10.29 14.01 -12.41
C ILE A 607 11.56 14.19 -13.25
N ALA A 608 12.55 13.31 -13.08
CA ALA A 608 13.79 13.36 -13.86
C ALA A 608 13.52 13.30 -15.36
N SER A 609 12.57 12.47 -15.81
CA SER A 609 12.19 12.42 -17.22
C SER A 609 11.59 13.73 -17.75
N LYS A 610 10.76 14.39 -16.93
CA LYS A 610 10.13 15.68 -17.28
C LYS A 610 11.15 16.81 -17.30
N ILE A 611 12.09 16.83 -16.35
CA ILE A 611 13.25 17.73 -16.35
C ILE A 611 14.07 17.56 -17.63
N ARG A 612 14.40 16.33 -18.00
CA ARG A 612 15.16 16.01 -19.22
C ARG A 612 14.44 16.46 -20.48
N ALA A 613 13.12 16.30 -20.51
CA ALA A 613 12.25 16.75 -21.60
C ALA A 613 12.00 18.27 -21.57
N LYS A 614 12.44 18.98 -20.53
CA LYS A 614 12.14 20.40 -20.26
C LYS A 614 10.63 20.67 -20.21
N GLU A 615 9.88 19.70 -19.73
CA GLU A 615 8.44 19.78 -19.51
C GLU A 615 8.15 20.11 -18.04
N ARG A 616 7.17 20.99 -17.82
CA ARG A 616 6.78 21.36 -16.47
C ARG A 616 6.04 20.19 -15.81
N PHE A 617 6.43 19.86 -14.58
CA PHE A 617 5.80 18.82 -13.77
C PHE A 617 5.96 19.13 -12.29
N ALA A 618 4.99 18.75 -11.45
CA ALA A 618 5.06 18.93 -10.01
C ALA A 618 4.50 17.72 -9.26
N VAL A 619 5.09 17.41 -8.11
CA VAL A 619 4.65 16.37 -7.19
C VAL A 619 4.51 16.97 -5.80
N TYR A 620 3.33 16.80 -5.22
CA TYR A 620 2.96 17.26 -3.89
C TYR A 620 2.68 16.03 -3.02
N VAL A 621 3.39 15.90 -1.90
CA VAL A 621 3.22 14.78 -0.97
C VAL A 621 2.87 15.31 0.41
N ILE A 622 1.70 14.96 0.93
CA ILE A 622 1.27 15.27 2.29
C ILE A 622 1.31 13.98 3.11
N ILE A 623 2.06 14.03 4.20
CA ILE A 623 2.30 12.93 5.14
C ILE A 623 2.09 13.43 6.57
N PRO A 624 1.83 12.56 7.55
CA PRO A 624 1.72 13.02 8.93
C PRO A 624 3.06 13.57 9.40
N MET A 625 3.03 14.49 10.37
CA MET A 625 4.26 15.08 10.91
C MET A 625 5.16 13.99 11.51
N TRP A 626 4.55 12.99 12.17
CA TRP A 626 5.17 11.71 12.50
C TRP A 626 4.12 10.60 12.45
N PRO A 627 4.52 9.32 12.25
CA PRO A 627 3.63 8.17 12.41
C PRO A 627 2.98 8.13 13.79
N GLU A 628 1.70 7.78 13.87
CA GLU A 628 0.94 7.73 15.12
C GLU A 628 1.63 6.92 16.23
N GLY A 629 1.61 7.48 17.44
CA GLY A 629 2.31 6.99 18.60
C GLY A 629 3.25 8.04 19.18
N VAL A 630 4.05 7.64 20.18
CA VAL A 630 5.00 8.53 20.84
C VAL A 630 6.25 8.72 19.95
N PRO A 631 6.58 9.95 19.51
CA PRO A 631 7.65 10.23 18.55
C PRO A 631 9.03 9.70 18.92
N ASN A 632 9.33 9.64 20.22
CA ASN A 632 10.63 9.20 20.74
C ASN A 632 10.81 7.67 20.75
N THR A 633 9.78 6.90 20.44
CA THR A 633 9.86 5.43 20.50
C THR A 633 10.64 4.87 19.31
N ALA A 634 11.29 3.72 19.52
CA ALA A 634 12.11 3.08 18.48
C ALA A 634 11.34 2.79 17.18
N PRO A 635 10.08 2.29 17.18
CA PRO A 635 9.33 2.07 15.94
C PRO A 635 9.08 3.37 15.16
N VAL A 636 8.67 4.45 15.83
CA VAL A 636 8.40 5.74 15.18
C VAL A 636 9.69 6.35 14.63
N GLN A 637 10.77 6.33 15.42
CA GLN A 637 12.08 6.83 14.99
C GLN A 637 12.65 6.05 13.79
N GLU A 638 12.45 4.73 13.74
CA GLU A 638 12.92 3.91 12.63
C GLU A 638 12.10 4.15 11.35
N ILE A 639 10.78 4.31 11.45
CA ILE A 639 9.95 4.66 10.30
C ILE A 639 10.34 6.03 9.75
N LEU A 640 10.55 7.03 10.62
CA LEU A 640 11.02 8.36 10.21
C LEU A 640 12.40 8.28 9.52
N TYR A 641 13.26 7.37 9.96
CA TYR A 641 14.55 7.13 9.32
C TYR A 641 14.38 6.55 7.91
N TRP A 642 13.50 5.57 7.70
CA TRP A 642 13.18 5.04 6.36
C TRP A 642 12.58 6.08 5.42
N GLN A 643 11.69 6.92 5.95
CA GLN A 643 11.13 8.05 5.21
C GLN A 643 12.23 9.03 4.80
N TYR A 644 13.14 9.39 5.72
CA TYR A 644 14.29 10.24 5.42
C TYR A 644 15.20 9.64 4.34
N GLN A 645 15.56 8.35 4.43
CA GLN A 645 16.35 7.66 3.40
C GLN A 645 15.66 7.70 2.02
N THR A 646 14.33 7.57 2.01
CA THR A 646 13.51 7.66 0.81
C THR A 646 13.52 9.08 0.22
N MET A 647 13.31 10.11 1.04
CA MET A 647 13.39 11.51 0.60
C MET A 647 14.77 11.86 0.04
N GLN A 648 15.84 11.48 0.75
CA GLN A 648 17.22 11.70 0.33
C GLN A 648 17.48 11.11 -1.05
N MET A 649 17.13 9.83 -1.26
CA MET A 649 17.26 9.17 -2.57
C MET A 649 16.53 9.93 -3.68
N MET A 650 15.29 10.35 -3.44
CA MET A 650 14.50 11.05 -4.47
C MET A 650 15.10 12.40 -4.83
N TYR A 651 15.49 13.19 -3.83
CA TYR A 651 16.07 14.52 -4.07
C TYR A 651 17.45 14.45 -4.72
N GLU A 652 18.30 13.48 -4.38
CA GLU A 652 19.57 13.24 -5.06
C GLU A 652 19.38 12.95 -6.56
N ILE A 653 18.39 12.12 -6.91
CA ILE A 653 18.08 11.80 -8.32
C ILE A 653 17.63 13.06 -9.07
N ILE A 654 16.76 13.87 -8.46
CA ILE A 654 16.24 15.09 -9.07
C ILE A 654 17.36 16.13 -9.24
N ALA A 655 18.16 16.37 -8.20
CA ALA A 655 19.26 17.32 -8.23
C ALA A 655 20.33 16.93 -9.27
N ALA A 656 20.65 15.64 -9.38
CA ALA A 656 21.54 15.13 -10.40
C ALA A 656 21.01 15.41 -11.82
N GLU A 657 19.71 15.21 -12.06
CA GLU A 657 19.12 15.50 -13.37
C GLU A 657 19.06 17.01 -13.67
N LEU A 658 18.74 17.87 -12.68
CA LEU A 658 18.79 19.32 -12.86
C LEU A 658 20.18 19.80 -13.30
N LYS A 659 21.23 19.25 -12.68
CA LYS A 659 22.62 19.54 -13.04
C LYS A 659 22.94 19.05 -14.46
N LEU A 660 22.52 17.83 -14.82
CA LEU A 660 22.72 17.28 -16.17
C LEU A 660 21.97 18.09 -17.25
N ALA A 661 20.77 18.58 -16.94
CA ALA A 661 19.95 19.40 -17.81
C ALA A 661 20.40 20.88 -17.89
N GLN A 662 21.45 21.26 -17.15
CA GLN A 662 21.98 22.63 -17.06
C GLN A 662 20.95 23.64 -16.54
N LEU A 663 20.12 23.22 -15.60
CA LEU A 663 19.11 24.04 -14.93
C LEU A 663 19.60 24.48 -13.54
N GLU A 664 20.81 25.02 -13.45
CA GLU A 664 21.51 25.33 -12.18
C GLU A 664 20.78 26.36 -11.30
N ASN A 665 19.88 27.17 -11.87
CA ASN A 665 19.05 28.12 -11.13
C ASN A 665 17.73 27.51 -10.61
N SER A 666 17.45 26.24 -10.90
CA SER A 666 16.26 25.53 -10.42
C SER A 666 16.57 24.76 -9.13
N HIS A 667 15.58 24.63 -8.27
CA HIS A 667 15.70 23.88 -7.02
C HIS A 667 14.93 22.54 -7.14
N PRO A 668 15.36 21.45 -6.47
CA PRO A 668 14.57 20.21 -6.45
C PRO A 668 13.12 20.40 -5.96
N GLN A 669 12.91 21.35 -5.03
CA GLN A 669 11.58 21.72 -4.53
C GLN A 669 10.72 22.52 -5.55
N ASP A 670 11.25 22.88 -6.72
CA ASP A 670 10.42 23.36 -7.82
C ASP A 670 9.59 22.21 -8.45
N TYR A 671 9.90 20.95 -8.13
CA TYR A 671 9.30 19.74 -8.70
C TYR A 671 8.75 18.76 -7.67
N LEU A 672 9.41 18.54 -6.53
CA LEU A 672 8.97 17.62 -5.48
C LEU A 672 8.86 18.35 -4.14
N ASN A 673 7.70 18.28 -3.51
CA ASN A 673 7.49 18.92 -2.22
C ASN A 673 6.80 17.98 -1.23
N PHE A 674 7.32 17.98 0.00
CA PHE A 674 6.74 17.26 1.14
C PHE A 674 6.15 18.25 2.14
N TYR A 675 4.95 17.94 2.61
CA TYR A 675 4.21 18.72 3.59
C TYR A 675 3.67 17.80 4.68
N CYS A 676 3.30 18.40 5.80
CA CYS A 676 2.45 17.79 6.80
C CYS A 676 1.32 18.75 7.17
N LEU A 677 0.38 18.28 7.99
CA LEU A 677 -0.73 19.10 8.46
C LEU A 677 -0.60 19.39 9.95
N GLY A 678 -1.03 20.58 10.37
CA GLY A 678 -1.09 20.96 11.76
C GLY A 678 -2.13 22.04 12.01
N ASN A 679 -2.57 22.11 13.27
CA ASN A 679 -3.48 23.14 13.71
C ASN A 679 -2.90 23.87 14.91
N ARG A 680 -3.35 25.11 15.11
CA ARG A 680 -3.03 25.93 16.28
C ARG A 680 -4.25 26.77 16.65
N GLU A 681 -4.88 26.43 17.75
CA GLU A 681 -6.22 26.90 18.11
C GLU A 681 -6.19 27.69 19.44
N PRO A 682 -6.88 28.84 19.58
CA PRO A 682 -7.02 29.49 20.88
C PRO A 682 -7.77 28.58 21.87
N LEU A 683 -7.41 28.63 23.16
CA LEU A 683 -8.14 27.87 24.18
C LEU A 683 -9.55 28.46 24.38
N PRO A 684 -10.59 27.63 24.51
CA PRO A 684 -11.93 28.07 24.92
C PRO A 684 -11.90 28.79 26.28
N ASN A 685 -12.77 29.77 26.49
CA ASN A 685 -12.86 30.58 27.72
C ASN A 685 -13.09 29.74 29.01
N GLU A 686 -13.63 28.52 28.89
CA GLU A 686 -13.94 27.64 30.03
C GLU A 686 -12.78 26.72 30.45
N ILE A 687 -11.71 26.59 29.63
CA ILE A 687 -10.47 25.93 30.04
C ILE A 687 -9.60 26.96 30.80
N SER A 688 -10.17 27.56 31.85
CA SER A 688 -9.42 28.41 32.78
C SER A 688 -8.54 27.52 33.66
N SER A 689 -7.30 27.29 33.23
CA SER A 689 -6.04 27.14 34.00
C SER A 689 -6.05 26.70 35.50
N ASN A 690 -7.00 25.92 35.99
CA ASN A 690 -7.15 25.65 37.44
C ASN A 690 -6.95 24.20 37.87
N GLU A 691 -6.55 23.29 36.98
CA GLU A 691 -6.07 21.96 37.36
C GLU A 691 -4.62 21.81 36.90
N PRO A 692 -3.63 22.13 37.76
CA PRO A 692 -2.25 21.79 37.45
C PRO A 692 -2.12 20.27 37.49
N SER A 693 -2.03 19.63 36.33
CA SER A 693 -1.53 18.25 36.27
C SER A 693 -0.12 18.27 36.87
N THR A 694 0.00 17.75 38.08
CA THR A 694 1.28 17.57 38.77
C THR A 694 2.10 16.56 37.99
N ASN A 695 2.91 17.04 37.04
CA ASN A 695 4.19 16.54 36.55
C ASN A 695 4.56 17.34 35.29
N GLY A 696 5.84 17.54 35.02
CA GLY A 696 6.34 18.26 33.83
C GLY A 696 6.06 17.52 32.52
N ASP A 697 4.79 17.32 32.20
CA ASP A 697 4.27 16.38 31.22
C ASP A 697 4.11 17.05 29.84
N MET A 698 4.42 16.32 28.75
CA MET A 698 4.39 16.84 27.36
C MET A 698 3.03 17.46 26.99
N ALA A 699 1.94 16.91 27.54
CA ALA A 699 0.58 17.44 27.36
C ALA A 699 0.42 18.87 27.89
N SER A 700 1.06 19.22 29.02
CA SER A 700 1.00 20.56 29.59
C SER A 700 1.74 21.60 28.74
N THR A 701 2.83 21.20 28.07
CA THR A 701 3.56 22.03 27.11
C THR A 701 2.71 22.29 25.87
N VAL A 702 2.05 21.26 25.36
CA VAL A 702 1.20 21.35 24.17
C VAL A 702 -0.06 22.18 24.43
N GLN A 703 -0.64 22.12 25.63
CA GLN A 703 -1.72 23.01 26.02
C GLN A 703 -1.28 24.48 26.09
N LYS A 704 -0.02 24.76 26.46
CA LYS A 704 0.54 26.13 26.46
C LYS A 704 0.83 26.63 25.05
N SER A 705 1.44 25.79 24.20
CA SER A 705 1.77 26.14 22.81
C SER A 705 0.54 26.17 21.90
N ARG A 706 -0.52 25.46 22.30
CA ARG A 706 -1.84 25.37 21.65
C ARG A 706 -1.81 24.80 20.23
N ARG A 707 -0.83 23.96 19.93
CA ARG A 707 -0.60 23.41 18.59
C ARG A 707 -0.49 21.90 18.63
N PHE A 708 -0.95 21.23 17.58
CA PHE A 708 -0.66 19.80 17.39
C PHE A 708 -0.74 19.45 15.91
N MET A 709 -0.17 18.31 15.52
CA MET A 709 -0.34 17.83 14.15
C MET A 709 -1.79 17.43 13.90
N ILE A 710 -2.25 17.64 12.67
CA ILE A 710 -3.42 16.95 12.14
C ILE A 710 -2.90 15.65 11.55
N TYR A 711 -3.41 14.52 12.01
CA TYR A 711 -2.88 13.24 11.59
C TYR A 711 -3.41 12.87 10.21
N VAL A 712 -2.50 12.85 9.23
CA VAL A 712 -2.79 12.42 7.85
C VAL A 712 -2.85 10.90 7.83
N HIS A 713 -4.07 10.36 7.90
CA HIS A 713 -4.32 8.94 7.73
C HIS A 713 -4.83 8.61 6.32
N ALA A 714 -5.00 9.59 5.43
CA ALA A 714 -5.35 9.36 4.03
C ALA A 714 -4.44 8.32 3.34
N LYS A 715 -4.97 7.67 2.29
CA LYS A 715 -4.21 6.84 1.35
C LYS A 715 -4.72 7.08 -0.08
N GLY A 716 -4.41 8.24 -0.61
CA GLY A 716 -4.90 8.70 -1.91
C GLY A 716 -3.81 9.25 -2.82
N MET A 717 -4.07 9.20 -4.12
CA MET A 717 -3.27 9.85 -5.15
C MET A 717 -4.16 10.39 -6.25
N ILE A 718 -4.00 11.67 -6.59
CA ILE A 718 -4.65 12.34 -7.72
C ILE A 718 -3.58 12.60 -8.78
N VAL A 719 -3.92 12.29 -10.03
CA VAL A 719 -3.05 12.46 -11.18
C VAL A 719 -3.76 13.33 -12.21
N ASP A 720 -3.12 14.45 -12.54
CA ASP A 720 -3.51 15.38 -13.61
C ASP A 720 -4.96 15.91 -13.54
N ASP A 721 -5.58 15.88 -12.35
CA ASP A 721 -7.00 16.20 -12.12
C ASP A 721 -8.01 15.38 -12.95
N GLU A 722 -7.59 14.26 -13.54
CA GLU A 722 -8.46 13.35 -14.31
C GLU A 722 -8.59 11.94 -13.70
N TYR A 723 -7.62 11.51 -12.89
CA TYR A 723 -7.59 10.16 -12.30
C TYR A 723 -7.30 10.22 -10.81
N VAL A 724 -8.00 9.38 -10.04
CA VAL A 724 -7.83 9.24 -8.58
C VAL A 724 -7.65 7.79 -8.19
N ILE A 725 -6.71 7.51 -7.29
CA ILE A 725 -6.61 6.25 -6.54
C ILE A 725 -6.91 6.55 -5.08
N MET A 726 -7.73 5.72 -4.44
CA MET A 726 -8.05 5.84 -3.01
C MET A 726 -8.31 4.45 -2.40
N GLY A 727 -7.84 4.23 -1.17
CA GLY A 727 -8.06 2.95 -0.50
C GLY A 727 -7.48 2.89 0.90
N SER A 728 -7.03 1.71 1.30
CA SER A 728 -6.41 1.45 2.60
C SER A 728 -4.88 1.36 2.57
N ALA A 729 -4.29 1.27 1.36
CA ALA A 729 -2.88 0.96 1.17
C ALA A 729 -1.95 2.16 1.37
N ASN A 730 -1.04 2.05 2.33
CA ASN A 730 -0.01 3.04 2.55
C ASN A 730 1.14 2.94 1.52
N ILE A 731 1.93 3.99 1.31
CA ILE A 731 3.16 3.90 0.52
C ILE A 731 4.28 3.36 1.42
N ASN A 732 4.22 2.04 1.63
CA ASN A 732 5.20 1.22 2.32
C ASN A 732 5.13 -0.23 1.81
N GLU A 733 6.11 -1.04 2.15
CA GLU A 733 6.19 -2.43 1.70
C GLU A 733 5.09 -3.30 2.31
N ARG A 734 4.72 -3.03 3.58
CA ARG A 734 3.58 -3.66 4.26
C ARG A 734 2.31 -3.66 3.42
N SER A 735 2.03 -2.55 2.74
CA SER A 735 0.81 -2.39 1.93
C SER A 735 1.01 -2.79 0.46
N MET A 736 2.19 -2.54 -0.12
CA MET A 736 2.41 -2.70 -1.56
C MET A 736 2.78 -4.13 -1.99
N SER A 737 3.34 -4.93 -1.09
CA SER A 737 3.90 -6.27 -1.41
C SER A 737 2.88 -7.36 -1.75
N GLY A 738 1.58 -7.15 -1.50
CA GLY A 738 0.51 -8.15 -1.70
C GLY A 738 0.47 -9.31 -0.70
N SER A 739 1.61 -9.66 -0.09
CA SER A 739 1.76 -10.82 0.80
C SER A 739 1.98 -10.48 2.28
N ARG A 740 2.10 -9.19 2.61
CA ARG A 740 2.14 -8.68 4.00
C ARG A 740 0.71 -8.38 4.49
N ASP A 741 0.33 -7.12 4.62
CA ASP A 741 -1.04 -6.73 5.00
C ASP A 741 -2.00 -6.93 3.82
N THR A 742 -3.28 -7.19 4.11
CA THR A 742 -4.29 -7.17 3.05
C THR A 742 -4.88 -5.79 2.89
N GLU A 743 -4.83 -5.25 1.68
CA GLU A 743 -5.32 -3.90 1.34
C GLU A 743 -6.34 -3.95 0.21
N ILE A 744 -7.11 -2.88 0.06
CA ILE A 744 -8.03 -2.66 -1.04
C ILE A 744 -8.00 -1.19 -1.45
N ALA A 745 -8.08 -0.93 -2.74
CA ALA A 745 -8.18 0.40 -3.29
C ALA A 745 -9.07 0.40 -4.53
N MET A 746 -9.53 1.57 -4.93
CA MET A 746 -10.13 1.81 -6.23
C MET A 746 -9.29 2.84 -6.98
N GLY A 747 -9.28 2.74 -8.30
CA GLY A 747 -8.88 3.82 -9.19
C GLY A 747 -10.02 4.18 -10.13
N ALA A 748 -10.21 5.47 -10.38
CA ALA A 748 -11.35 5.94 -11.13
C ALA A 748 -11.05 7.23 -11.92
N TYR A 749 -11.80 7.40 -13.01
CA TYR A 749 -11.83 8.63 -13.81
C TYR A 749 -13.20 8.85 -14.43
N GLN A 750 -13.48 10.09 -14.80
CA GLN A 750 -14.64 10.44 -15.61
C GLN A 750 -14.20 10.57 -17.08
N PRO A 751 -14.65 9.69 -18.01
CA PRO A 751 -14.15 9.67 -19.39
C PRO A 751 -14.41 10.99 -20.15
N HIS A 752 -15.46 11.73 -19.78
CA HIS A 752 -15.80 13.04 -20.37
C HIS A 752 -15.02 14.22 -19.77
N HIS A 753 -14.24 13.99 -18.72
CA HIS A 753 -13.39 14.97 -18.06
C HIS A 753 -11.94 14.48 -18.02
N ALA A 754 -11.43 14.03 -19.18
CA ALA A 754 -10.03 13.73 -19.43
C ALA A 754 -9.37 14.82 -20.28
N TRP A 755 -8.05 14.99 -20.18
CA TRP A 755 -7.28 15.93 -20.99
C TRP A 755 -7.48 15.71 -22.49
N GLU A 756 -7.47 14.45 -22.94
CA GLU A 756 -7.67 14.12 -24.36
C GLU A 756 -9.09 14.44 -24.84
N ALA A 757 -10.10 14.24 -23.99
CA ALA A 757 -11.50 14.54 -24.32
C ALA A 757 -11.79 16.06 -24.33
N LYS A 758 -11.23 16.80 -23.36
CA LYS A 758 -11.47 18.25 -23.21
C LYS A 758 -10.54 19.12 -24.05
N LYS A 759 -9.35 18.63 -24.41
CA LYS A 759 -8.27 19.41 -25.04
C LYS A 759 -7.83 20.63 -24.22
N ARG A 760 -8.11 20.61 -22.91
CA ARG A 760 -7.75 21.59 -21.89
C ARG A 760 -7.80 20.91 -20.52
N HIS A 761 -7.38 21.62 -19.48
CA HIS A 761 -7.46 21.15 -18.10
C HIS A 761 -8.91 20.71 -17.76
N PRO A 762 -9.13 19.42 -17.41
CA PRO A 762 -10.44 18.92 -17.03
C PRO A 762 -10.87 19.47 -15.67
N ARG A 763 -12.12 19.93 -15.57
CA ARG A 763 -12.68 20.44 -14.30
C ARG A 763 -13.88 19.58 -13.87
N GLY A 764 -13.66 18.28 -13.82
CA GLY A 764 -14.63 17.30 -13.31
C GLY A 764 -14.61 17.19 -11.79
N GLN A 765 -15.18 16.11 -11.27
CA GLN A 765 -15.24 15.84 -9.83
C GLN A 765 -13.85 15.60 -9.20
N VAL A 766 -12.89 15.04 -9.95
CA VAL A 766 -11.50 14.85 -9.46
C VAL A 766 -10.84 16.20 -9.18
N TYR A 767 -10.90 17.13 -10.14
CA TYR A 767 -10.50 18.53 -9.96
C TYR A 767 -11.21 19.20 -8.77
N GLY A 768 -12.54 19.03 -8.68
CA GLY A 768 -13.35 19.60 -7.60
C GLY A 768 -12.91 19.11 -6.22
N TYR A 769 -12.67 17.80 -6.11
CA TYR A 769 -12.18 17.16 -4.89
C TYR A 769 -10.79 17.66 -4.50
N ARG A 770 -9.86 17.74 -5.45
CA ARG A 770 -8.50 18.26 -5.22
C ARG A 770 -8.50 19.73 -4.80
N MET A 771 -9.36 20.57 -5.41
CA MET A 771 -9.58 21.96 -4.98
C MET A 771 -10.20 22.04 -3.57
N SER A 772 -11.09 21.10 -3.20
CA SER A 772 -11.70 21.03 -1.86
C SER A 772 -10.67 20.73 -0.78
N LEU A 773 -9.79 19.76 -1.03
CA LEU A 773 -8.65 19.45 -0.15
C LEU A 773 -7.70 20.66 -0.04
N TRP A 774 -7.41 21.34 -1.15
CA TRP A 774 -6.57 22.54 -1.11
C TRP A 774 -7.25 23.72 -0.41
N ALA A 775 -8.57 23.84 -0.48
CA ALA A 775 -9.30 24.87 0.26
C ALA A 775 -9.16 24.69 1.77
N GLU A 776 -9.23 23.45 2.25
CA GLU A 776 -8.94 23.07 3.64
C GLU A 776 -7.46 23.37 3.97
N HIS A 777 -6.53 22.74 3.27
CA HIS A 777 -5.11 22.78 3.63
C HIS A 777 -4.49 24.17 3.50
N LEU A 778 -4.86 24.92 2.47
CA LEU A 778 -4.31 26.26 2.22
C LEU A 778 -5.15 27.37 2.88
N GLY A 779 -6.35 27.05 3.37
CA GLY A 779 -7.30 28.01 3.96
C GLY A 779 -7.81 29.08 2.97
N ARG A 780 -7.57 28.91 1.67
CA ARG A 780 -8.01 29.81 0.61
C ARG A 780 -7.96 29.14 -0.76
N LEU A 781 -8.69 29.70 -1.72
CA LEU A 781 -8.57 29.37 -3.14
C LEU A 781 -7.91 30.51 -3.90
N ASP A 782 -7.11 30.16 -4.91
CA ASP A 782 -6.42 31.09 -5.79
C ASP A 782 -6.44 30.57 -7.24
N ASN A 783 -6.32 31.46 -8.21
CA ASN A 783 -6.27 31.10 -9.62
C ASN A 783 -5.04 30.27 -9.96
N CYS A 784 -3.89 30.49 -9.28
CA CYS A 784 -2.69 29.68 -9.53
C CYS A 784 -2.89 28.21 -9.16
N PHE A 785 -3.75 27.90 -8.18
CA PHE A 785 -4.06 26.53 -7.75
C PHE A 785 -4.87 25.74 -8.78
N GLN A 786 -5.39 26.40 -9.81
CA GLN A 786 -6.07 25.74 -10.92
C GLN A 786 -5.08 25.06 -11.88
N GLU A 787 -3.79 25.38 -11.82
CA GLU A 787 -2.75 24.77 -12.65
C GLU A 787 -1.59 24.28 -11.77
N PRO A 788 -1.75 23.15 -11.06
CA PRO A 788 -0.80 22.68 -10.04
C PRO A 788 0.59 22.39 -10.59
N GLN A 789 0.71 22.06 -11.87
CA GLN A 789 2.00 21.88 -12.51
C GLN A 789 2.83 23.17 -12.51
N ASN A 790 2.24 24.37 -12.54
CA ASN A 790 2.97 25.62 -12.77
C ASN A 790 3.90 26.01 -11.61
N LEU A 791 5.02 26.67 -11.94
CA LEU A 791 6.00 27.10 -10.92
C LEU A 791 5.43 28.11 -9.94
N ASP A 792 4.59 29.04 -10.40
CA ASP A 792 3.95 30.02 -9.53
C ASP A 792 3.00 29.35 -8.52
N CYS A 793 2.32 28.28 -8.93
CA CYS A 793 1.51 27.47 -8.03
C CYS A 793 2.37 26.79 -6.96
N VAL A 794 3.43 26.07 -7.37
CA VAL A 794 4.37 25.42 -6.44
C VAL A 794 4.96 26.43 -5.45
N LYS A 795 5.41 27.59 -5.91
CA LYS A 795 5.96 28.64 -5.06
C LYS A 795 4.92 29.21 -4.09
N SER A 796 3.68 29.42 -4.54
CA SER A 796 2.60 29.92 -3.69
C SER A 796 2.24 28.93 -2.57
N VAL A 797 2.14 27.64 -2.90
CA VAL A 797 1.91 26.56 -1.92
C VAL A 797 3.08 26.47 -0.93
N ASN A 798 4.32 26.48 -1.42
CA ASN A 798 5.51 26.44 -0.58
C ASN A 798 5.61 27.64 0.36
N GLN A 799 5.30 28.84 -0.13
CA GLN A 799 5.34 30.05 0.68
C GLN A 799 4.32 30.02 1.83
N ILE A 800 3.10 29.51 1.59
CA ILE A 800 2.09 29.32 2.63
C ILE A 800 2.57 28.28 3.65
N ALA A 801 3.08 27.15 3.17
CA ALA A 801 3.56 26.06 4.02
C ALA A 801 4.76 26.47 4.90
N GLU A 802 5.67 27.30 4.38
CA GLU A 802 6.83 27.84 5.10
C GLU A 802 6.44 28.89 6.15
N ASP A 803 5.53 29.80 5.80
CA ASP A 803 4.99 30.78 6.76
C ASP A 803 4.23 30.05 7.88
N ASN A 804 3.37 29.09 7.54
CA ASN A 804 2.67 28.29 8.52
C ASN A 804 3.61 27.45 9.40
N TRP A 805 4.66 26.83 8.85
CA TRP A 805 5.64 26.13 9.69
C TRP A 805 6.33 27.09 10.66
N SER A 806 6.71 28.28 10.20
CA SER A 806 7.35 29.30 11.05
C SER A 806 6.43 29.73 12.19
N ARG A 807 5.15 29.97 11.90
CA ARG A 807 4.11 30.27 12.91
C ARG A 807 3.76 29.09 13.79
N PHE A 808 3.77 27.87 13.25
CA PHE A 808 3.51 26.65 14.01
C PHE A 808 4.63 26.43 15.01
N ALA A 809 5.90 26.57 14.62
CA ALA A 809 7.08 26.34 15.45
C ALA A 809 7.38 27.48 16.44
N ALA A 810 6.88 28.70 16.20
CA ALA A 810 7.09 29.86 17.08
C ALA A 810 6.60 29.64 18.52
N GLU A 811 7.34 30.19 19.49
CA GLU A 811 6.94 30.19 20.90
C GLU A 811 5.62 30.96 21.11
N GLU A 812 5.50 32.13 20.50
CA GLU A 812 4.28 32.94 20.55
C GLU A 812 3.14 32.28 19.76
N VAL A 813 1.92 32.35 20.29
CA VAL A 813 0.74 31.76 19.66
C VAL A 813 0.27 32.63 18.49
N MET A 814 0.47 32.12 17.28
CA MET A 814 0.07 32.79 16.04
C MET A 814 -0.94 31.94 15.27
N SER A 815 -1.92 32.57 14.61
CA SER A 815 -2.87 31.88 13.76
C SER A 815 -2.23 31.39 12.46
N LEU A 816 -2.62 30.20 12.03
CA LEU A 816 -2.19 29.60 10.77
C LEU A 816 -3.14 30.01 9.63
N GLN A 817 -2.61 30.00 8.40
CA GLN A 817 -3.39 30.12 7.17
C GLN A 817 -3.72 28.70 6.67
N GLY A 818 -4.91 28.19 7.01
CA GLY A 818 -5.22 26.77 6.78
C GLY A 818 -4.36 25.85 7.65
N HIS A 819 -4.01 24.68 7.12
CA HIS A 819 -3.41 23.59 7.87
C HIS A 819 -2.08 23.08 7.30
N ILE A 820 -1.73 23.46 6.07
CA ILE A 820 -0.52 22.96 5.41
C ILE A 820 0.73 23.51 6.11
N LEU A 821 1.68 22.62 6.37
CA LEU A 821 2.99 22.93 6.92
C LEU A 821 4.05 22.37 5.99
N LYS A 822 5.15 23.09 5.82
CA LYS A 822 6.35 22.51 5.22
C LYS A 822 6.76 21.32 6.07
N TYR A 823 6.99 20.15 5.46
CA TYR A 823 7.55 19.03 6.22
C TYR A 823 8.92 19.48 6.75
N PRO A 824 9.25 19.27 8.04
CA PRO A 824 10.28 20.05 8.75
C PRO A 824 11.72 19.63 8.45
N VAL A 825 12.04 19.50 7.16
CA VAL A 825 13.35 19.20 6.61
C VAL A 825 13.81 20.35 5.71
N LYS A 826 15.12 20.58 5.72
CA LYS A 826 15.83 21.40 4.75
C LYS A 826 16.26 20.53 3.58
N VAL A 827 16.04 21.03 2.37
CA VAL A 827 16.52 20.41 1.13
C VAL A 827 17.45 21.40 0.47
N ASP A 828 18.69 21.01 0.21
CA ASP A 828 19.68 21.83 -0.48
C ASP A 828 19.63 21.58 -2.00
N ALA A 829 20.24 22.49 -2.77
CA ALA A 829 20.23 22.44 -4.24
C ALA A 829 20.91 21.19 -4.83
N ASP A 830 21.80 20.54 -4.06
CA ASP A 830 22.45 19.28 -4.44
C ASP A 830 21.63 18.04 -4.09
N GLY A 831 20.44 18.22 -3.50
CA GLY A 831 19.53 17.15 -3.09
C GLY A 831 19.77 16.66 -1.66
N THR A 832 20.72 17.24 -0.91
CA THR A 832 20.93 16.90 0.49
C THR A 832 19.72 17.28 1.34
N VAL A 833 19.21 16.31 2.10
CA VAL A 833 18.12 16.48 3.05
C VAL A 833 18.70 16.49 4.47
N GLY A 834 18.23 17.42 5.30
CA GLY A 834 18.61 17.49 6.71
C GLY A 834 17.50 18.10 7.56
N PRO A 835 17.65 18.13 8.89
CA PRO A 835 16.75 18.91 9.73
C PRO A 835 16.85 20.40 9.40
N ILE A 836 15.79 21.14 9.64
CA ILE A 836 15.85 22.61 9.62
C ILE A 836 16.83 23.05 10.74
N PRO A 837 17.73 24.03 10.51
CA PRO A 837 18.64 24.52 11.53
C PRO A 837 17.94 24.86 12.83
N ASP A 838 18.53 24.48 13.97
CA ASP A 838 17.98 24.65 15.33
C ASP A 838 16.64 23.92 15.60
N GLN A 839 16.21 23.03 14.69
CA GLN A 839 14.99 22.22 14.80
C GLN A 839 15.29 20.75 14.52
N GLU A 840 16.07 20.11 15.40
CA GLU A 840 16.40 18.68 15.24
C GLU A 840 15.25 17.74 15.64
N THR A 841 14.33 18.23 16.47
CA THR A 841 13.21 17.45 17.03
C THR A 841 11.87 18.12 16.79
N PHE A 842 10.79 17.34 16.82
CA PHE A 842 9.44 17.91 16.69
C PHE A 842 9.11 18.85 17.87
N PRO A 843 8.42 19.98 17.62
CA PRO A 843 8.03 20.91 18.68
C PRO A 843 7.18 20.23 19.76
N ASP A 844 7.45 20.54 21.03
CA ASP A 844 6.74 20.10 22.25
C ASP A 844 6.81 18.61 22.61
N VAL A 845 6.93 17.71 21.63
CA VAL A 845 6.86 16.24 21.83
C VAL A 845 8.21 15.52 21.68
N GLY A 846 9.24 16.22 21.20
CA GLY A 846 10.56 15.62 20.95
C GLY A 846 10.56 14.64 19.77
N GLY A 847 11.54 13.74 19.73
CA GLY A 847 11.76 12.79 18.64
C GLY A 847 12.49 13.45 17.48
N LYS A 848 13.53 12.80 16.96
CA LYS A 848 14.30 13.37 15.86
C LYS A 848 13.45 13.38 14.59
N ILE A 849 13.45 14.50 13.88
CA ILE A 849 12.67 14.66 12.63
C ILE A 849 13.14 13.71 11.53
N ILE A 850 14.45 13.51 11.41
CA ILE A 850 15.07 12.56 10.46
C ILE A 850 15.10 11.12 10.99
N GLY A 851 14.51 10.88 12.17
CA GLY A 851 14.47 9.57 12.81
C GLY A 851 15.82 9.04 13.28
N GLY A 852 15.85 7.75 13.58
CA GLY A 852 17.06 7.02 13.93
C GLY A 852 16.88 5.52 13.73
N ALA A 853 17.93 4.86 13.23
CA ALA A 853 17.94 3.41 13.08
C ALA A 853 17.79 2.71 14.44
N SER A 854 17.12 1.56 14.45
CA SER A 854 16.95 0.74 15.64
C SER A 854 17.38 -0.71 15.37
N ASN A 855 17.21 -1.60 16.35
CA ASN A 855 17.45 -3.05 16.20
C ASN A 855 16.16 -3.82 15.91
N LEU A 856 15.07 -3.13 15.57
CA LEU A 856 13.83 -3.77 15.19
C LEU A 856 14.01 -4.46 13.82
N PRO A 857 13.37 -5.61 13.60
CA PRO A 857 13.36 -6.22 12.28
C PRO A 857 12.75 -5.28 11.24
N ASP A 858 13.46 -4.97 10.16
CA ASP A 858 13.00 -4.07 9.08
C ASP A 858 11.59 -4.42 8.58
N ALA A 859 11.23 -5.71 8.51
CA ALA A 859 9.91 -6.17 8.07
C ALA A 859 8.73 -5.69 8.95
N LEU A 860 8.99 -5.15 10.15
CA LEU A 860 7.98 -4.55 11.02
C LEU A 860 7.69 -3.10 10.63
N THR A 861 8.72 -2.36 10.24
CA THR A 861 8.71 -0.90 10.06
C THR A 861 8.80 -0.47 8.59
N THR A 862 8.97 -1.42 7.67
CA THR A 862 8.99 -1.21 6.20
C THR A 862 7.67 -1.50 5.50
#